data_AF-A0A9W9PZ51-F1
#
_entry.id   AF-A0A9W9PZ51-F1
#
_cell.length_a   1.000
_cell.length_b   1.000
_cell.length_c   1.000
_cell.angle_alpha   90.00
_cell.angle_beta   90.00
_cell.angle_gamma   90.00
#
_symmetry.space_group_name_H-M   'P 1'
#
loop_
_entity.id
_entity.type
_entity.pdbx_description
1 polymer ?
#
loop_
_entity_poly.entity_id
_entity_poly.type
_entity_poly.pdbx_seq_one_letter_code
_entity_poly.pdbx_strand_id
1 'polypeptide(L)'
;MAAMRARQKIRAPRRGLNAAQNDNYDSLWGILSSSLTEIHTKNASTLSFEELYRNAYRIVLMTRGPELYENVKRQEENWLRGTVQKRITDSISSTLVRAQAATEIQDQSEERRAAGEKFLSAFKEAWEDHQLCMSMITDVLMYMDRIISQDKSKPSIYVVAMALFRDYVLRAPIRADSPTSVADILESTVLFMISLERAGHIIERPLARHCISMLEGLYESEAEEGEKLYISTFEPAFLKTSKEFYQAEGRRLLEIGDSTTFCRISSQRIVEEQERCLSTLALMTEPKILEVLDNELIRKNIDEVVKLEGTGVKHMLDHNLLEGLRNIYQLNARVDPKKESLARAVNKQIVELGKEINASSVVIPQTATVTATATREAKEASTEKKEKGKEKPVNQQTVLAIQWVDDILALKRQFDIVWEQSFLSDQGLQSSIMGSFSDFINLNPRSSEYLSLFFDENLKKGIKGKTESEVDALLDNGITLLRYIKDKDLFETYYKKHLSRRLLMKRSASTDAERQMISKMKMEVGNQFTTRIEAMFKDMTVSEDLTAGYKSHIARSADPDRKPVDLEINVLTSTMWPMEIMANTKEGVVQLPCIFPREIEGLKQSFEKFYLDKHSGRKLSWQAGMGTADIRMTFKRSNGKVQRHELNVSTYMMVILLLFNDFPDDESLSFEEIEERTRIPKHDLIRNLQSLSLVSKTRILKKAPMSKEVKPTDRFSFNHEFQSSFVKVRIGVVAGAKVEDQEQRKDTEKKQAEERGGSIEAAIVRIMKQRKKLTHSQLMTETLTQLSTRFVPDVAMVKKRIESLIDREYMERLSEEPPTYGYVA
;
A
#
# COMPACT_ATOMS: atom_id res chain seq x y z
N MET A 1 58.41 48.91 -67.49
CA MET A 1 57.44 48.50 -66.46
C MET A 1 56.02 48.69 -66.98
N ALA A 2 55.26 47.59 -66.94
CA ALA A 2 53.80 47.43 -67.03
C ALA A 2 52.99 48.31 -68.02
N ALA A 3 52.56 47.65 -69.11
CA ALA A 3 51.70 48.17 -70.16
C ALA A 3 50.24 48.35 -69.70
N MET A 4 49.68 49.55 -69.91
CA MET A 4 48.23 49.77 -70.02
C MET A 4 47.75 49.26 -71.38
N ARG A 5 47.01 48.15 -71.40
CA ARG A 5 46.29 47.69 -72.60
C ARG A 5 44.90 48.32 -72.65
N ALA A 6 44.63 48.93 -73.80
CA ALA A 6 43.41 49.63 -74.17
C ALA A 6 42.15 48.74 -74.13
N ARG A 7 41.03 49.34 -73.69
CA ARG A 7 39.67 48.79 -73.86
C ARG A 7 39.38 48.59 -75.35
N GLN A 8 39.25 47.34 -75.78
CA GLN A 8 38.72 47.01 -77.10
C GLN A 8 37.22 47.32 -77.16
N LYS A 9 36.84 48.23 -78.06
CA LYS A 9 35.46 48.40 -78.54
C LYS A 9 35.04 47.13 -79.29
N ILE A 10 34.13 46.34 -78.72
CA ILE A 10 33.42 45.30 -79.45
C ILE A 10 32.34 45.99 -80.30
N ARG A 11 32.38 45.72 -81.62
CA ARG A 11 31.40 46.17 -82.62
C ARG A 11 29.99 45.73 -82.23
N ALA A 12 29.01 46.60 -82.48
CA ALA A 12 27.60 46.22 -82.48
C ALA A 12 27.36 45.03 -83.43
N PRO A 13 26.62 43.99 -83.03
CA PRO A 13 26.10 43.01 -83.97
C PRO A 13 25.19 43.74 -84.95
N ARG A 14 25.24 43.35 -86.23
CA ARG A 14 24.33 43.84 -87.26
C ARG A 14 22.89 43.71 -86.77
N ARG A 15 22.18 44.83 -86.75
CA ARG A 15 20.73 44.93 -86.59
C ARG A 15 20.09 44.21 -87.79
N GLY A 16 19.79 42.94 -87.63
CA GLY A 16 19.08 42.10 -88.59
C GLY A 16 18.69 40.81 -87.87
N LEU A 17 17.39 40.50 -87.86
CA LEU A 17 16.68 39.36 -87.24
C LEU A 17 15.89 39.56 -85.93
N ASN A 18 15.86 40.74 -85.30
CA ASN A 18 15.07 40.92 -84.06
C ASN A 18 13.59 41.33 -84.28
N ALA A 19 13.05 41.20 -85.49
CA ALA A 19 11.62 41.41 -85.76
C ALA A 19 10.84 40.09 -86.00
N ALA A 20 11.51 38.93 -86.02
CA ALA A 20 10.89 37.63 -86.26
C ALA A 20 10.83 36.71 -85.02
N GLN A 21 11.22 37.21 -83.83
CA GLN A 21 11.28 36.40 -82.60
C GLN A 21 10.02 36.46 -81.72
N ASN A 22 9.08 37.37 -81.99
CA ASN A 22 7.81 37.42 -81.25
C ASN A 22 6.84 36.27 -81.65
N ASP A 23 7.01 35.68 -82.84
CA ASP A 23 6.17 34.56 -83.33
C ASP A 23 6.60 33.18 -82.80
N ASN A 24 7.65 33.10 -81.97
CA ASN A 24 8.20 31.82 -81.51
C ASN A 24 7.61 31.37 -80.16
N TYR A 25 7.09 32.28 -79.32
CA TYR A 25 6.52 31.90 -78.02
C TYR A 25 5.22 31.09 -78.18
N ASP A 26 4.25 31.58 -78.96
CA ASP A 26 2.95 30.91 -79.11
C ASP A 26 3.06 29.54 -79.78
N SER A 27 4.01 29.38 -80.71
CA SER A 27 4.33 28.10 -81.32
C SER A 27 4.99 27.13 -80.33
N LEU A 28 6.01 27.58 -79.58
CA LEU A 28 6.69 26.75 -78.57
C LEU A 28 5.75 26.39 -77.40
N TRP A 29 4.90 27.33 -76.96
CA TRP A 29 3.87 27.09 -75.96
C TRP A 29 2.79 26.15 -76.49
N GLY A 30 2.35 26.28 -77.75
CA GLY A 30 1.39 25.36 -78.36
C GLY A 30 1.90 23.92 -78.38
N ILE A 31 3.18 23.71 -78.73
CA ILE A 31 3.83 22.39 -78.68
C ILE A 31 3.89 21.88 -77.23
N LEU A 32 4.38 22.69 -76.29
CA LEU A 32 4.45 22.32 -74.88
C LEU A 32 3.07 21.99 -74.31
N SER A 33 2.05 22.82 -74.55
CA SER A 33 0.69 22.62 -74.06
C SER A 33 0.05 21.35 -74.62
N SER A 34 0.23 21.04 -75.91
CA SER A 34 -0.20 19.77 -76.49
C SER A 34 0.49 18.58 -75.80
N SER A 35 1.81 18.66 -75.61
CA SER A 35 2.59 17.60 -74.97
C SER A 35 2.25 17.41 -73.48
N LEU A 36 1.98 18.49 -72.73
CA LEU A 36 1.48 18.40 -71.35
C LEU A 36 0.11 17.69 -71.30
N THR A 37 -0.75 17.93 -72.29
CA THR A 37 -2.04 17.21 -72.42
C THR A 37 -1.84 15.74 -72.79
N GLU A 38 -0.85 15.42 -73.63
CA GLU A 38 -0.47 14.03 -73.96
C GLU A 38 0.08 13.28 -72.74
N ILE A 39 0.82 13.96 -71.85
CA ILE A 39 1.27 13.38 -70.56
C ILE A 39 0.05 13.00 -69.70
N HIS A 40 -0.91 13.92 -69.53
CA HIS A 40 -2.14 13.68 -68.78
C HIS A 40 -3.04 12.58 -69.36
N THR A 41 -3.02 12.39 -70.68
CA THR A 41 -3.79 11.34 -71.37
C THR A 41 -3.06 10.01 -71.50
N LYS A 42 -1.94 9.82 -70.76
CA LYS A 42 -1.11 8.60 -70.73
C LYS A 42 -0.47 8.24 -72.09
N ASN A 43 -0.31 9.22 -72.98
CA ASN A 43 0.34 9.08 -74.29
C ASN A 43 1.79 9.59 -74.30
N ALA A 44 2.47 9.59 -73.15
CA ALA A 44 3.80 10.19 -73.01
C ALA A 44 4.93 9.43 -73.74
N SER A 45 4.72 8.19 -74.19
CA SER A 45 5.75 7.37 -74.85
C SER A 45 6.16 7.88 -76.24
N THR A 46 5.32 8.70 -76.87
CA THR A 46 5.60 9.33 -78.18
C THR A 46 6.35 10.66 -78.06
N LEU A 47 6.60 11.14 -76.83
CA LEU A 47 7.21 12.44 -76.58
C LEU A 47 8.73 12.33 -76.34
N SER A 48 9.47 13.31 -76.86
CA SER A 48 10.89 13.49 -76.53
C SER A 48 11.05 14.48 -75.37
N PHE A 49 11.29 13.97 -74.16
CA PHE A 49 11.48 14.79 -72.95
C PHE A 49 12.63 15.80 -73.09
N GLU A 50 13.68 15.45 -73.84
CA GLU A 50 14.81 16.35 -74.10
C GLU A 50 14.39 17.54 -74.99
N GLU A 51 13.55 17.30 -76.00
CA GLU A 51 13.03 18.37 -76.86
C GLU A 51 12.06 19.28 -76.10
N LEU A 52 11.19 18.71 -75.27
CA LEU A 52 10.28 19.48 -74.42
C LEU A 52 11.05 20.33 -73.40
N TYR A 53 12.07 19.77 -72.76
CA TYR A 53 12.95 20.52 -71.87
C TYR A 53 13.68 21.65 -72.60
N ARG A 54 14.21 21.40 -73.81
CA ARG A 54 14.86 22.44 -74.64
C ARG A 54 13.88 23.54 -75.05
N ASN A 55 12.62 23.21 -75.32
CA ASN A 55 11.57 24.19 -75.64
C ASN A 55 11.23 25.06 -74.43
N ALA A 56 11.03 24.45 -73.26
CA ALA A 56 10.83 25.18 -72.00
C ALA A 56 12.05 26.07 -71.66
N TYR A 57 13.27 25.55 -71.83
CA TYR A 57 14.53 26.29 -71.65
C TYR A 57 14.62 27.52 -72.57
N ARG A 58 14.26 27.38 -73.85
CA ARG A 58 14.24 28.50 -74.82
C ARG A 58 13.24 29.59 -74.41
N ILE A 59 12.06 29.22 -73.94
CA ILE A 59 11.05 30.17 -73.46
C ILE A 59 11.55 30.95 -72.24
N VAL A 60 12.22 30.28 -71.30
CA VAL A 60 12.77 30.93 -70.12
C VAL A 60 13.93 31.88 -70.50
N LEU A 61 14.78 31.51 -71.46
CA LEU A 61 15.81 32.39 -72.03
C LEU A 61 15.24 33.63 -72.74
N MET A 62 14.01 33.57 -73.25
CA MET A 62 13.29 34.73 -73.81
C MET A 62 12.76 35.69 -72.75
N THR A 63 13.14 35.53 -71.46
CA THR A 63 12.66 36.32 -70.31
C THR A 63 11.16 36.19 -70.00
N ARG A 64 10.46 35.21 -70.61
CA ARG A 64 9.03 34.92 -70.42
C ARG A 64 8.75 33.77 -69.45
N GLY A 65 9.67 33.50 -68.52
CA GLY A 65 9.51 32.46 -67.48
C GLY A 65 8.25 32.61 -66.60
N PRO A 66 7.91 33.83 -66.11
CA PRO A 66 6.70 34.03 -65.30
C PRO A 66 5.39 33.78 -66.06
N GLU A 67 5.37 34.09 -67.36
CA GLU A 67 4.22 33.86 -68.24
C GLU A 67 4.01 32.37 -68.51
N LEU A 68 5.12 31.62 -68.71
CA LEU A 68 5.09 30.16 -68.83
C LEU A 68 4.50 29.50 -67.57
N TYR A 69 4.93 29.92 -66.39
CA TYR A 69 4.43 29.39 -65.12
C TYR A 69 2.91 29.58 -64.95
N GLU A 70 2.40 30.78 -65.23
CA GLU A 70 0.96 31.07 -65.12
C GLU A 70 0.14 30.31 -66.18
N ASN A 71 0.71 30.11 -67.37
CA ASN A 71 0.05 29.34 -68.43
C ASN A 71 -0.01 27.84 -68.11
N VAL A 72 1.04 27.27 -67.52
CA VAL A 72 1.03 25.89 -67.02
C VAL A 72 0.03 25.75 -65.86
N LYS A 73 0.04 26.67 -64.89
CA LYS A 73 -0.93 26.70 -63.78
C LYS A 73 -2.38 26.68 -64.29
N ARG A 74 -2.69 27.52 -65.28
CA ARG A 74 -4.02 27.61 -65.90
C ARG A 74 -4.40 26.34 -66.68
N GLN A 75 -3.44 25.73 -67.35
CA GLN A 75 -3.67 24.47 -68.07
C GLN A 75 -4.00 23.33 -67.10
N GLU A 76 -3.25 23.22 -66.00
CA GLU A 76 -3.53 22.25 -64.93
C GLU A 76 -4.90 22.50 -64.29
N GLU A 77 -5.25 23.76 -64.00
CA GLU A 77 -6.59 24.10 -63.51
C GLU A 77 -7.70 23.62 -64.45
N ASN A 78 -7.56 23.88 -65.75
CA ASN A 78 -8.56 23.47 -66.74
C ASN A 78 -8.68 21.95 -66.85
N TRP A 79 -7.57 21.23 -66.75
CA TRP A 79 -7.55 19.76 -66.77
C TRP A 79 -8.26 19.18 -65.53
N LEU A 80 -7.92 19.70 -64.34
CA LEU A 80 -8.50 19.25 -63.09
C LEU A 80 -10.02 19.50 -63.05
N ARG A 81 -10.48 20.71 -63.41
CA ARG A 81 -11.91 21.03 -63.47
C ARG A 81 -12.66 20.30 -64.58
N GLY A 82 -12.03 20.16 -65.75
CA GLY A 82 -12.68 19.66 -66.97
C GLY A 82 -12.86 18.15 -66.99
N THR A 83 -11.84 17.42 -66.53
CA THR A 83 -11.73 15.96 -66.69
C THR A 83 -11.71 15.24 -65.34
N VAL A 84 -10.78 15.61 -64.45
CA VAL A 84 -10.54 14.86 -63.20
C VAL A 84 -11.71 15.02 -62.22
N GLN A 85 -12.20 16.24 -62.03
CA GLN A 85 -13.35 16.53 -61.18
C GLN A 85 -14.60 15.76 -61.63
N LYS A 86 -14.87 15.69 -62.94
CA LYS A 86 -16.02 14.94 -63.49
C LYS A 86 -15.89 13.45 -63.24
N ARG A 87 -14.73 12.85 -63.54
CA ARG A 87 -14.44 11.43 -63.30
C ARG A 87 -14.70 11.05 -61.84
N ILE A 88 -14.25 11.88 -60.91
CA ILE A 88 -14.43 11.64 -59.48
C ILE A 88 -15.90 11.83 -59.08
N THR A 89 -16.56 12.89 -59.54
CA THR A 89 -17.98 13.15 -59.22
C THR A 89 -18.88 12.05 -59.74
N ASP A 90 -18.60 11.49 -60.93
CA ASP A 90 -19.34 10.37 -61.53
C ASP A 90 -19.16 9.07 -60.75
N SER A 91 -18.06 8.92 -60.01
CA SER A 91 -17.83 7.77 -59.13
C SER A 91 -18.58 7.84 -57.80
N ILE A 92 -19.12 9.01 -57.44
CA ILE A 92 -19.87 9.23 -56.20
C ILE A 92 -21.31 8.73 -56.38
N SER A 93 -21.63 7.57 -55.80
CA SER A 93 -22.98 7.02 -55.79
C SER A 93 -23.95 7.84 -54.94
N SER A 94 -25.24 7.84 -55.32
CA SER A 94 -26.30 8.52 -54.55
C SER A 94 -26.42 8.02 -53.09
N THR A 95 -26.04 6.77 -52.84
CA THR A 95 -25.96 6.14 -51.51
C THR A 95 -24.93 6.83 -50.61
N LEU A 96 -23.78 7.26 -51.14
CA LEU A 96 -22.76 7.98 -50.38
C LEU A 96 -23.21 9.41 -50.03
N VAL A 97 -23.95 10.06 -50.94
CA VAL A 97 -24.48 11.42 -50.73
C VAL A 97 -25.60 11.46 -49.69
N ARG A 98 -26.51 10.47 -49.71
CA ARG A 98 -27.63 10.39 -48.74
C ARG A 98 -27.17 10.08 -47.32
N ALA A 99 -26.06 9.37 -47.18
CA ALA A 99 -25.60 8.86 -45.90
C ALA A 99 -24.93 9.90 -44.98
N GLN A 100 -24.88 11.18 -45.37
CA GLN A 100 -24.61 12.30 -44.45
C GLN A 100 -25.77 12.53 -43.46
N ALA A 101 -27.00 12.12 -43.80
CA ALA A 101 -28.12 12.13 -42.87
C ALA A 101 -28.12 10.85 -42.05
N ALA A 102 -27.70 10.94 -40.79
CA ALA A 102 -27.75 9.84 -39.84
C ALA A 102 -29.19 9.31 -39.70
N THR A 103 -29.37 7.99 -39.82
CA THR A 103 -30.20 7.06 -39.02
C THR A 103 -30.57 5.87 -39.91
N GLU A 104 -30.44 4.63 -39.40
CA GLU A 104 -30.76 3.32 -40.01
C GLU A 104 -29.57 2.56 -40.62
N ILE A 105 -28.91 1.77 -39.78
CA ILE A 105 -27.74 0.93 -40.12
C ILE A 105 -28.08 -0.53 -39.80
N GLN A 106 -28.33 -1.32 -40.84
CA GLN A 106 -27.81 -2.70 -40.95
C GLN A 106 -28.03 -3.26 -42.37
N ASP A 107 -29.15 -2.94 -43.02
CA ASP A 107 -29.52 -3.56 -44.31
C ASP A 107 -28.82 -2.95 -45.55
N GLN A 108 -28.18 -1.78 -45.43
CA GLN A 108 -27.47 -1.11 -46.53
C GLN A 108 -25.95 -0.97 -46.32
N SER A 109 -25.39 -1.60 -45.28
CA SER A 109 -23.96 -1.45 -44.96
C SER A 109 -23.04 -2.00 -46.04
N GLU A 110 -23.41 -3.13 -46.66
CA GLU A 110 -22.63 -3.77 -47.72
C GLU A 110 -22.64 -2.97 -49.01
N GLU A 111 -23.82 -2.46 -49.42
CA GLU A 111 -23.96 -1.61 -50.60
C GLU A 111 -23.18 -0.30 -50.43
N ARG A 112 -23.27 0.32 -49.24
CA ARG A 112 -22.51 1.53 -48.93
C ARG A 112 -21.01 1.26 -48.90
N ARG A 113 -20.57 0.10 -48.38
CA ARG A 113 -19.15 -0.31 -48.38
C ARG A 113 -18.65 -0.44 -49.82
N ALA A 114 -19.35 -1.18 -50.67
CA ALA A 114 -18.96 -1.37 -52.07
C ALA A 114 -18.95 -0.06 -52.87
N ALA A 115 -19.93 0.83 -52.63
CA ALA A 115 -19.94 2.17 -53.22
C ALA A 115 -18.73 3.01 -52.74
N GLY A 116 -18.40 2.93 -51.45
CA GLY A 116 -17.26 3.60 -50.85
C GLY A 116 -15.93 3.11 -51.43
N GLU A 117 -15.72 1.79 -51.52
CA GLU A 117 -14.52 1.19 -52.10
C GLU A 117 -14.34 1.59 -53.57
N LYS A 118 -15.43 1.57 -54.36
CA LYS A 118 -15.40 2.05 -55.75
C LYS A 118 -14.99 3.52 -55.85
N PHE A 119 -15.56 4.38 -55.01
CA PHE A 119 -15.21 5.80 -54.95
C PHE A 119 -13.75 6.00 -54.54
N LEU A 120 -13.29 5.38 -53.45
CA LEU A 120 -11.91 5.51 -52.98
C LEU A 120 -10.91 4.95 -54.00
N SER A 121 -11.25 3.89 -54.74
CA SER A 121 -10.42 3.31 -55.80
C SER A 121 -10.26 4.27 -56.98
N ALA A 122 -11.37 4.86 -57.47
CA ALA A 122 -11.33 5.87 -58.52
C ALA A 122 -10.55 7.13 -58.07
N PHE A 123 -10.70 7.50 -56.80
CA PHE A 123 -10.01 8.65 -56.21
C PHE A 123 -8.50 8.41 -56.06
N LYS A 124 -8.11 7.23 -55.57
CA LYS A 124 -6.72 6.77 -55.51
C LYS A 124 -6.08 6.81 -56.89
N GLU A 125 -6.71 6.21 -57.91
CA GLU A 125 -6.16 6.16 -59.26
C GLU A 125 -5.97 7.57 -59.84
N ALA A 126 -6.94 8.46 -59.63
CA ALA A 126 -6.83 9.86 -60.05
C ALA A 126 -5.67 10.61 -59.37
N TRP A 127 -5.41 10.34 -58.09
CA TRP A 127 -4.29 10.93 -57.37
C TRP A 127 -2.94 10.36 -57.81
N GLU A 128 -2.81 9.04 -57.95
CA GLU A 128 -1.57 8.40 -58.46
C GLU A 128 -1.23 8.88 -59.87
N ASP A 129 -2.25 8.98 -60.74
CA ASP A 129 -2.11 9.53 -62.09
C ASP A 129 -1.63 11.00 -62.04
N HIS A 130 -2.22 11.83 -61.17
CA HIS A 130 -1.82 13.23 -61.00
C HIS A 130 -0.37 13.36 -60.51
N GLN A 131 0.03 12.57 -59.51
CA GLN A 131 1.40 12.58 -59.00
C GLN A 131 2.42 12.17 -60.06
N LEU A 132 2.12 11.12 -60.84
CA LEU A 132 2.98 10.64 -61.91
C LEU A 132 3.13 11.71 -63.01
N CYS A 133 2.00 12.26 -63.49
CA CYS A 133 2.00 13.30 -64.51
C CYS A 133 2.78 14.53 -64.02
N MET A 134 2.54 14.97 -62.79
CA MET A 134 3.23 16.15 -62.25
C MET A 134 4.73 15.93 -62.04
N SER A 135 5.18 14.72 -61.71
CA SER A 135 6.62 14.39 -61.68
C SER A 135 7.24 14.61 -63.07
N MET A 136 6.60 14.10 -64.12
CA MET A 136 7.08 14.20 -65.51
C MET A 136 7.05 15.66 -66.01
N ILE A 137 6.00 16.41 -65.67
CA ILE A 137 5.85 17.82 -66.04
C ILE A 137 6.93 18.68 -65.33
N THR A 138 7.19 18.39 -64.06
CA THR A 138 8.23 19.10 -63.29
C THR A 138 9.63 18.82 -63.84
N ASP A 139 9.91 17.59 -64.31
CA ASP A 139 11.17 17.25 -64.98
C ASP A 139 11.35 18.03 -66.30
N VAL A 140 10.31 18.16 -67.11
CA VAL A 140 10.31 18.99 -68.33
C VAL A 140 10.54 20.46 -68.01
N LEU A 141 9.95 20.95 -66.91
CA LEU A 141 9.99 22.36 -66.50
C LEU A 141 11.11 22.68 -65.49
N MET A 142 12.03 21.74 -65.23
CA MET A 142 13.06 21.84 -64.18
C MET A 142 13.86 23.15 -64.22
N TYR A 143 14.19 23.65 -65.41
CA TYR A 143 14.92 24.91 -65.54
C TYR A 143 14.08 26.15 -65.19
N MET A 144 12.78 26.13 -65.55
CA MET A 144 11.83 27.17 -65.17
C MET A 144 11.68 27.19 -63.64
N ASP A 145 11.43 26.03 -63.03
CA ASP A 145 11.28 25.89 -61.58
C ASP A 145 12.53 26.37 -60.85
N ARG A 146 13.74 26.06 -61.34
CA ARG A 146 15.01 26.53 -60.76
C ARG A 146 15.17 28.06 -60.81
N ILE A 147 14.66 28.72 -61.84
CA ILE A 147 14.75 30.18 -61.99
C ILE A 147 13.67 30.87 -61.15
N ILE A 148 12.45 30.35 -61.15
CA ILE A 148 11.33 30.92 -60.40
C ILE A 148 11.54 30.72 -58.88
N SER A 149 12.13 29.60 -58.46
CA SER A 149 12.45 29.34 -57.05
C SER A 149 13.51 30.28 -56.46
N GLN A 150 14.20 31.09 -57.27
CA GLN A 150 15.09 32.16 -56.77
C GLN A 150 14.29 33.36 -56.22
N ASP A 151 13.05 33.52 -56.67
CA ASP A 151 12.09 34.48 -56.15
C ASP A 151 11.27 33.79 -55.04
N LYS A 152 11.60 34.09 -53.77
CA LYS A 152 10.97 33.46 -52.60
C LYS A 152 9.44 33.64 -52.52
N SER A 153 8.84 34.44 -53.40
CA SER A 153 7.40 34.69 -53.46
C SER A 153 6.60 33.62 -54.23
N LYS A 154 7.24 32.71 -54.98
CA LYS A 154 6.54 31.71 -55.81
C LYS A 154 6.98 30.28 -55.49
N PRO A 155 6.05 29.39 -55.08
CA PRO A 155 6.36 27.98 -54.86
C PRO A 155 6.59 27.23 -56.18
N SER A 156 7.25 26.07 -56.10
CA SER A 156 7.47 25.16 -57.25
C SER A 156 6.17 24.79 -57.95
N ILE A 157 6.22 24.51 -59.25
CA ILE A 157 5.04 24.07 -60.01
C ILE A 157 4.44 22.79 -59.44
N TYR A 158 5.25 21.90 -58.86
CA TYR A 158 4.77 20.69 -58.20
C TYR A 158 3.87 21.02 -57.01
N VAL A 159 4.33 21.92 -56.12
CA VAL A 159 3.58 22.36 -54.93
C VAL A 159 2.28 23.04 -55.32
N VAL A 160 2.32 23.91 -56.33
CA VAL A 160 1.09 24.54 -56.86
C VAL A 160 0.14 23.51 -57.43
N ALA A 161 0.61 22.55 -58.23
CA ALA A 161 -0.26 21.52 -58.79
C ALA A 161 -0.91 20.62 -57.72
N MET A 162 -0.21 20.35 -56.61
CA MET A 162 -0.80 19.67 -55.45
C MET A 162 -1.89 20.54 -54.79
N ALA A 163 -1.64 21.85 -54.63
CA ALA A 163 -2.64 22.79 -54.11
C ALA A 163 -3.86 22.95 -55.05
N LEU A 164 -3.66 22.93 -56.37
CA LEU A 164 -4.74 22.96 -57.35
C LEU A 164 -5.62 21.71 -57.26
N PHE A 165 -5.02 20.54 -57.02
CA PHE A 165 -5.80 19.31 -56.78
C PHE A 165 -6.67 19.45 -55.52
N ARG A 166 -6.13 20.02 -54.43
CA ARG A 166 -6.92 20.34 -53.24
C ARG A 166 -8.10 21.27 -53.56
N ASP A 167 -7.85 22.38 -54.26
CA ASP A 167 -8.86 23.42 -54.46
C ASP A 167 -9.93 23.06 -55.50
N TYR A 168 -9.56 22.33 -56.55
CA TYR A 168 -10.46 22.03 -57.67
C TYR A 168 -10.97 20.60 -57.71
N VAL A 169 -10.38 19.68 -56.94
CA VAL A 169 -10.88 18.30 -56.83
C VAL A 169 -11.46 18.04 -55.44
N LEU A 170 -10.69 18.26 -54.37
CA LEU A 170 -11.18 17.97 -53.00
C LEU A 170 -12.25 18.96 -52.53
N ARG A 171 -12.05 20.26 -52.75
CA ARG A 171 -13.00 21.31 -52.37
C ARG A 171 -14.11 21.53 -53.40
N ALA A 172 -14.15 20.72 -54.46
CA ALA A 172 -15.19 20.81 -55.47
C ALA A 172 -16.57 20.50 -54.88
N PRO A 173 -17.59 21.33 -55.14
CA PRO A 173 -18.96 21.01 -54.77
C PRO A 173 -19.50 19.88 -55.66
N ILE A 174 -20.20 18.93 -55.06
CA ILE A 174 -20.78 17.78 -55.78
C ILE A 174 -22.04 18.18 -56.54
N ARG A 175 -22.81 19.13 -55.99
CA ARG A 175 -24.00 19.72 -56.62
C ARG A 175 -23.90 21.23 -56.49
N ALA A 176 -24.39 21.96 -57.49
CA ALA A 176 -24.42 23.42 -57.47
C ALA A 176 -25.20 23.99 -56.26
N ASP A 177 -26.16 23.22 -55.73
CA ASP A 177 -27.07 23.65 -54.67
C ASP A 177 -26.70 23.13 -53.26
N SER A 178 -25.62 22.35 -53.10
CA SER A 178 -25.19 21.78 -51.81
C SER A 178 -23.82 22.29 -51.39
N PRO A 179 -23.60 22.62 -50.10
CA PRO A 179 -22.27 22.93 -49.59
C PRO A 179 -21.34 21.71 -49.51
N THR A 180 -21.84 20.49 -49.76
CA THR A 180 -21.05 19.26 -49.67
C THR A 180 -19.98 19.19 -50.76
N SER A 181 -18.73 19.12 -50.30
CA SER A 181 -17.55 18.92 -51.13
C SER A 181 -17.20 17.44 -51.30
N VAL A 182 -16.33 17.14 -52.27
CA VAL A 182 -15.75 15.80 -52.43
C VAL A 182 -14.97 15.38 -51.17
N ALA A 183 -14.29 16.33 -50.51
CA ALA A 183 -13.59 16.09 -49.25
C ALA A 183 -14.53 15.61 -48.13
N ASP A 184 -15.75 16.14 -48.02
CA ASP A 184 -16.74 15.72 -47.01
C ASP A 184 -17.21 14.28 -47.26
N ILE A 185 -17.34 13.87 -48.53
CA ILE A 185 -17.67 12.48 -48.88
C ILE A 185 -16.50 11.55 -48.62
N LEU A 186 -15.27 11.99 -48.93
CA LEU A 186 -14.06 11.25 -48.61
C LEU A 186 -13.94 11.01 -47.10
N GLU A 187 -14.08 12.07 -46.31
CA GLU A 187 -14.06 12.01 -44.85
C GLU A 187 -15.13 11.04 -44.33
N SER A 188 -16.39 11.25 -44.67
CA SER A 188 -17.50 10.42 -44.18
C SER A 188 -17.40 8.96 -44.64
N THR A 189 -16.84 8.69 -45.82
CA THR A 189 -16.63 7.32 -46.32
C THR A 189 -15.53 6.61 -45.54
N VAL A 190 -14.39 7.26 -45.30
CA VAL A 190 -13.29 6.67 -44.52
C VAL A 190 -13.71 6.47 -43.06
N LEU A 191 -14.42 7.43 -42.46
CA LEU A 191 -14.98 7.28 -41.11
C LEU A 191 -15.98 6.12 -41.03
N PHE A 192 -16.81 5.94 -42.05
CA PHE A 192 -17.72 4.80 -42.12
C PHE A 192 -16.98 3.46 -42.22
N MET A 193 -15.93 3.36 -43.04
CA MET A 193 -15.09 2.15 -43.11
C MET A 193 -14.46 1.82 -41.74
N ILE A 194 -13.96 2.83 -41.04
CA ILE A 194 -13.42 2.65 -39.68
C ILE A 194 -14.50 2.15 -38.72
N SER A 195 -15.73 2.67 -38.82
CA SER A 195 -16.86 2.22 -37.99
C SER A 195 -17.23 0.75 -38.25
N LEU A 196 -17.17 0.31 -39.52
CA LEU A 196 -17.38 -1.08 -39.90
C LEU A 196 -16.28 -1.99 -39.34
N GLU A 197 -15.03 -1.55 -39.41
CA GLU A 197 -13.91 -2.31 -38.83
C GLU A 197 -14.05 -2.46 -37.31
N ARG A 198 -14.45 -1.40 -36.58
CA ARG A 198 -14.73 -1.47 -35.14
C ARG A 198 -15.84 -2.46 -34.79
N ALA A 199 -16.81 -2.64 -35.70
CA ALA A 199 -17.88 -3.63 -35.58
C ALA A 199 -17.44 -5.06 -35.99
N GLY A 200 -16.21 -5.24 -36.46
CA GLY A 200 -15.63 -6.54 -36.82
C GLY A 200 -15.74 -6.91 -38.31
N HIS A 201 -16.17 -5.98 -39.17
CA HIS A 201 -16.20 -6.21 -40.61
C HIS A 201 -14.82 -5.98 -41.25
N ILE A 202 -14.51 -6.75 -42.29
CA ILE A 202 -13.25 -6.62 -43.05
C ILE A 202 -13.38 -5.43 -44.03
N ILE A 203 -12.35 -4.58 -44.05
CA ILE A 203 -12.22 -3.42 -44.96
C ILE A 203 -10.91 -3.48 -45.74
N GLU A 204 -10.85 -2.81 -46.89
CA GLU A 204 -9.60 -2.62 -47.64
C GLU A 204 -8.71 -1.53 -47.01
N ARG A 205 -7.99 -1.88 -45.94
CA ARG A 205 -7.04 -0.98 -45.24
C ARG A 205 -6.07 -0.23 -46.17
N PRO A 206 -5.45 -0.86 -47.20
CA PRO A 206 -4.52 -0.17 -48.09
C PRO A 206 -5.16 0.99 -48.87
N LEU A 207 -6.45 0.88 -49.18
CA LEU A 207 -7.18 1.87 -49.94
C LEU A 207 -7.43 3.13 -49.09
N ALA A 208 -7.92 2.93 -47.87
CA ALA A 208 -8.06 4.01 -46.90
C ALA A 208 -6.70 4.64 -46.56
N ARG A 209 -5.65 3.83 -46.35
CA ARG A 209 -4.29 4.32 -46.07
C ARG A 209 -3.77 5.24 -47.17
N HIS A 210 -3.98 4.88 -48.43
CA HIS A 210 -3.53 5.70 -49.56
C HIS A 210 -4.24 7.06 -49.58
N CYS A 211 -5.56 7.07 -49.36
CA CYS A 211 -6.33 8.32 -49.29
C CYS A 211 -5.89 9.20 -48.11
N ILE A 212 -5.60 8.60 -46.95
CA ILE A 212 -5.05 9.32 -45.80
C ILE A 212 -3.64 9.85 -46.09
N SER A 213 -2.77 9.05 -46.72
CA SER A 213 -1.42 9.47 -47.09
C SER A 213 -1.42 10.65 -48.06
N MET A 214 -2.42 10.75 -48.95
CA MET A 214 -2.63 11.93 -49.78
C MET A 214 -2.95 13.14 -48.90
N LEU A 215 -3.90 13.04 -47.96
CA LEU A 215 -4.23 14.15 -47.04
C LEU A 215 -3.03 14.58 -46.17
N GLU A 216 -2.12 13.65 -45.84
CA GLU A 216 -0.86 13.94 -45.13
C GLU A 216 0.18 14.68 -45.99
N GLY A 217 0.08 14.57 -47.32
CA GLY A 217 0.95 15.22 -48.30
C GLY A 217 0.43 16.57 -48.82
N LEU A 218 -0.84 16.90 -48.53
CA LEU A 218 -1.46 18.17 -48.91
C LEU A 218 -1.46 19.17 -47.75
N TYR A 219 -1.24 20.44 -48.06
CA TYR A 219 -1.25 21.55 -47.11
C TYR A 219 -2.49 22.43 -47.27
N GLU A 220 -2.85 23.18 -46.23
CA GLU A 220 -3.97 24.12 -46.23
C GLU A 220 -3.67 25.40 -47.04
N SER A 221 -2.41 25.84 -47.06
CA SER A 221 -1.91 26.98 -47.83
C SER A 221 -1.04 26.56 -49.01
N GLU A 222 -0.81 27.46 -49.98
CA GLU A 222 0.17 27.26 -51.06
C GLU A 222 1.64 27.29 -50.56
N ALA A 223 1.87 27.77 -49.33
CA ALA A 223 3.17 27.73 -48.67
C ALA A 223 3.40 26.38 -47.96
N GLU A 224 4.59 25.79 -48.14
CA GLU A 224 5.02 24.52 -47.52
C GLU A 224 5.11 24.57 -45.98
N GLU A 225 4.98 25.75 -45.37
CA GLU A 225 4.95 25.96 -43.91
C GLU A 225 3.52 25.86 -43.31
N GLY A 226 2.51 25.57 -44.12
CA GLY A 226 1.11 25.48 -43.69
C GLY A 226 0.79 24.24 -42.84
N GLU A 227 -0.39 24.23 -42.23
CA GLU A 227 -0.94 23.04 -41.58
C GLU A 227 -1.32 21.99 -42.64
N LYS A 228 -1.09 20.71 -42.34
CA LYS A 228 -1.47 19.60 -43.23
C LYS A 228 -2.98 19.45 -43.27
N LEU A 229 -3.52 19.17 -44.45
CA LEU A 229 -4.95 19.00 -44.65
C LEU A 229 -5.53 17.88 -43.77
N TYR A 230 -4.78 16.79 -43.57
CA TYR A 230 -5.16 15.72 -42.64
C TYR A 230 -5.48 16.23 -41.21
N ILE A 231 -4.68 17.17 -40.71
CA ILE A 231 -4.80 17.70 -39.35
C ILE A 231 -5.95 18.71 -39.27
N SER A 232 -6.17 19.52 -40.31
CA SER A 232 -7.22 20.55 -40.30
C SER A 232 -8.62 20.00 -40.57
N THR A 233 -8.77 18.94 -41.38
CA THR A 233 -10.09 18.42 -41.79
C THR A 233 -10.41 17.07 -41.15
N PHE A 234 -9.63 16.03 -41.48
CA PHE A 234 -10.00 14.64 -41.16
C PHE A 234 -9.77 14.26 -39.69
N GLU A 235 -8.61 14.60 -39.11
CA GLU A 235 -8.25 14.19 -37.74
C GLU A 235 -9.27 14.68 -36.69
N PRO A 236 -9.75 15.94 -36.70
CA PRO A 236 -10.79 16.41 -35.78
C PRO A 236 -12.10 15.63 -35.91
N ALA A 237 -12.54 15.34 -37.14
CA ALA A 237 -13.76 14.57 -37.41
C ALA A 237 -13.64 13.11 -36.94
N PHE A 238 -12.47 12.50 -37.16
CA PHE A 238 -12.14 11.16 -36.65
C PHE A 238 -12.14 11.10 -35.12
N LEU A 239 -11.49 12.05 -34.45
CA LEU A 239 -11.45 12.10 -32.99
C LEU A 239 -12.85 12.34 -32.40
N LYS A 240 -13.65 13.22 -33.01
CA LYS A 240 -15.04 13.46 -32.61
C LYS A 240 -15.91 12.19 -32.72
N THR A 241 -15.89 11.53 -33.88
CA THR A 241 -16.66 10.30 -34.11
C THR A 241 -16.20 9.17 -33.18
N SER A 242 -14.89 9.08 -32.93
CA SER A 242 -14.32 8.09 -32.00
C SER A 242 -14.72 8.36 -30.55
N LYS A 243 -14.80 9.63 -30.14
CA LYS A 243 -15.29 10.04 -28.83
C LYS A 243 -16.73 9.56 -28.62
N GLU A 244 -17.61 9.81 -29.59
CA GLU A 244 -19.02 9.39 -29.53
C GLU A 244 -19.16 7.86 -29.49
N PHE A 245 -18.36 7.15 -30.28
CA PHE A 245 -18.30 5.69 -30.27
C PHE A 245 -17.88 5.13 -28.90
N TYR A 246 -16.77 5.61 -28.32
CA TYR A 246 -16.26 5.09 -27.05
C TYR A 246 -17.12 5.47 -25.85
N GLN A 247 -17.87 6.59 -25.92
CA GLN A 247 -18.92 6.90 -24.96
C GLN A 247 -20.07 5.91 -25.00
N ALA A 248 -20.54 5.55 -26.19
CA ALA A 248 -21.61 4.57 -26.36
C ALA A 248 -21.16 3.17 -25.94
N GLU A 249 -19.95 2.76 -26.33
CA GLU A 249 -19.38 1.47 -25.98
C GLU A 249 -19.13 1.36 -24.47
N GLY A 250 -18.60 2.41 -23.82
CA GLY A 250 -18.42 2.44 -22.38
C GLY A 250 -19.73 2.21 -21.61
N ARG A 251 -20.83 2.86 -22.02
CA ARG A 251 -22.16 2.63 -21.44
C ARG A 251 -22.64 1.19 -21.65
N ARG A 252 -22.51 0.68 -22.87
CA ARG A 252 -22.90 -0.71 -23.21
C ARG A 252 -22.13 -1.75 -22.38
N LEU A 253 -20.83 -1.55 -22.17
CA LEU A 253 -20.02 -2.46 -21.37
C LEU A 253 -20.38 -2.42 -19.88
N LEU A 254 -20.75 -1.25 -19.37
CA LEU A 254 -21.26 -1.13 -18.00
C LEU A 254 -22.62 -1.84 -17.83
N GLU A 255 -23.51 -1.78 -18.83
CA GLU A 255 -24.79 -2.49 -18.82
C GLU A 255 -24.64 -4.01 -18.80
N ILE A 256 -23.59 -4.56 -19.42
CA ILE A 256 -23.26 -5.99 -19.33
C ILE A 256 -22.90 -6.40 -17.88
N GLY A 257 -22.33 -5.47 -17.09
CA GLY A 257 -22.09 -5.67 -15.66
C GLY A 257 -20.91 -6.58 -15.31
N ASP A 258 -20.03 -6.90 -16.27
CA ASP A 258 -18.85 -7.75 -16.04
C ASP A 258 -17.54 -6.95 -16.21
N SER A 259 -16.84 -6.76 -15.09
CA SER A 259 -15.55 -6.08 -15.03
C SER A 259 -14.46 -6.79 -15.85
N THR A 260 -14.47 -8.12 -15.93
CA THR A 260 -13.44 -8.87 -16.67
C THR A 260 -13.60 -8.67 -18.17
N THR A 261 -14.84 -8.75 -18.67
CA THR A 261 -15.18 -8.40 -20.05
C THR A 261 -14.87 -6.94 -20.35
N PHE A 262 -15.20 -6.00 -19.45
CA PHE A 262 -14.85 -4.59 -19.62
C PHE A 262 -13.34 -4.40 -19.80
N CYS A 263 -12.53 -5.00 -18.93
CA CYS A 263 -11.08 -4.86 -19.00
C CYS A 263 -10.51 -5.49 -20.27
N ARG A 264 -10.96 -6.70 -20.64
CA ARG A 264 -10.51 -7.39 -21.84
C ARG A 264 -10.83 -6.59 -23.10
N ILE A 265 -12.05 -6.10 -23.24
CA ILE A 265 -12.47 -5.31 -24.41
C ILE A 265 -11.71 -3.98 -24.44
N SER A 266 -11.55 -3.30 -23.30
CA SER A 266 -10.80 -2.03 -23.25
C SER A 266 -9.35 -2.20 -23.70
N SER A 267 -8.66 -3.23 -23.20
CA SER A 267 -7.28 -3.56 -23.63
C SER A 267 -7.21 -3.92 -25.10
N GLN A 268 -8.19 -4.67 -25.61
CA GLN A 268 -8.28 -5.03 -27.03
C GLN A 268 -8.46 -3.78 -27.91
N ARG A 269 -9.34 -2.85 -27.53
CA ARG A 269 -9.58 -1.60 -28.28
C ARG A 269 -8.34 -0.71 -28.34
N ILE A 270 -7.55 -0.65 -27.27
CA ILE A 270 -6.27 0.06 -27.27
C ILE A 270 -5.34 -0.50 -28.37
N VAL A 271 -5.16 -1.82 -28.40
CA VAL A 271 -4.29 -2.47 -29.40
C VAL A 271 -4.81 -2.25 -30.82
N GLU A 272 -6.13 -2.38 -31.02
CA GLU A 272 -6.76 -2.17 -32.32
C GLU A 272 -6.58 -0.74 -32.85
N GLU A 273 -6.71 0.30 -32.00
CA GLU A 273 -6.47 1.69 -32.44
C GLU A 273 -4.99 1.96 -32.74
N GLN A 274 -4.06 1.37 -31.98
CA GLN A 274 -2.62 1.49 -32.28
C GLN A 274 -2.29 0.83 -33.62
N GLU A 275 -2.80 -0.37 -33.88
CA GLU A 275 -2.66 -1.05 -35.17
C GLU A 275 -3.31 -0.25 -36.32
N ARG A 276 -4.43 0.43 -36.06
CA ARG A 276 -5.09 1.29 -37.04
C ARG A 276 -4.22 2.50 -37.41
N CYS A 277 -3.55 3.12 -36.44
CA CYS A 277 -2.58 4.20 -36.68
C CYS A 277 -1.36 3.74 -37.48
N LEU A 278 -1.00 2.45 -37.41
CA LEU A 278 0.08 1.88 -38.22
C LEU A 278 -0.37 1.50 -39.65
N SER A 279 -1.58 0.97 -39.79
CA SER A 279 -2.05 0.36 -41.04
C SER A 279 -2.90 1.27 -41.92
N THR A 280 -3.66 2.19 -41.33
CA THR A 280 -4.73 2.94 -42.02
C THR A 280 -4.61 4.46 -41.83
N LEU A 281 -4.33 4.92 -40.62
CA LEU A 281 -4.26 6.33 -40.25
C LEU A 281 -2.81 6.86 -40.18
N ALA A 282 -2.65 8.13 -39.79
CA ALA A 282 -1.35 8.73 -39.53
C ALA A 282 -0.85 8.37 -38.12
N LEU A 283 0.47 8.18 -37.97
CA LEU A 283 1.10 7.86 -36.68
C LEU A 283 0.99 9.01 -35.67
N MET A 284 0.94 10.25 -36.13
CA MET A 284 0.78 11.43 -35.28
C MET A 284 -0.57 11.48 -34.54
N THR A 285 -1.54 10.70 -34.98
CA THR A 285 -2.88 10.60 -34.39
C THR A 285 -2.92 9.63 -33.22
N GLU A 286 -1.98 8.68 -33.13
CA GLU A 286 -1.92 7.66 -32.07
C GLU A 286 -2.03 8.26 -30.66
N PRO A 287 -1.22 9.26 -30.25
CA PRO A 287 -1.34 9.81 -28.90
C PRO A 287 -2.72 10.43 -28.62
N LYS A 288 -3.36 11.05 -29.64
CA LYS A 288 -4.65 11.72 -29.49
C LYS A 288 -5.81 10.72 -29.41
N ILE A 289 -5.80 9.65 -30.20
CA ILE A 289 -6.85 8.62 -30.13
C ILE A 289 -6.75 7.79 -28.85
N LEU A 290 -5.52 7.52 -28.38
CA LEU A 290 -5.30 6.88 -27.08
C LEU A 290 -5.79 7.76 -25.93
N GLU A 291 -5.58 9.09 -26.01
CA GLU A 291 -6.15 10.02 -25.03
C GLU A 291 -7.69 10.02 -25.04
N VAL A 292 -8.33 9.89 -26.20
CA VAL A 292 -9.79 9.74 -26.30
C VAL A 292 -10.26 8.44 -25.65
N LEU A 293 -9.59 7.32 -25.91
CA LEU A 293 -9.86 6.03 -25.25
C LEU A 293 -9.70 6.11 -23.73
N ASP A 294 -8.57 6.64 -23.27
CA ASP A 294 -8.24 6.76 -21.86
C ASP A 294 -9.27 7.66 -21.15
N ASN A 295 -9.73 8.75 -21.76
CA ASN A 295 -10.71 9.66 -21.17
C ASN A 295 -12.17 9.13 -21.23
N GLU A 296 -12.60 8.61 -22.37
CA GLU A 296 -14.01 8.29 -22.62
C GLU A 296 -14.38 6.86 -22.25
N LEU A 297 -13.52 5.89 -22.56
CA LEU A 297 -13.76 4.49 -22.25
C LEU A 297 -13.32 4.15 -20.83
N ILE A 298 -12.14 4.58 -20.40
CA ILE A 298 -11.57 4.16 -19.11
C ILE A 298 -11.94 5.14 -17.99
N ARG A 299 -11.46 6.39 -18.03
CA ARG A 299 -11.55 7.35 -16.92
C ARG A 299 -12.98 7.59 -16.44
N LYS A 300 -13.96 7.68 -17.33
CA LYS A 300 -15.37 7.91 -16.98
C LYS A 300 -16.07 6.69 -16.37
N ASN A 301 -15.58 5.48 -16.65
CA ASN A 301 -16.28 4.25 -16.32
C ASN A 301 -15.55 3.40 -15.26
N ILE A 302 -14.24 3.57 -15.09
CA ILE A 302 -13.39 2.73 -14.22
C ILE A 302 -13.85 2.74 -12.75
N ASP A 303 -14.37 3.88 -12.27
CA ASP A 303 -14.90 4.02 -10.90
C ASP A 303 -16.10 3.12 -10.64
N GLU A 304 -16.98 2.96 -11.64
CA GLU A 304 -18.14 2.07 -11.53
C GLU A 304 -17.73 0.61 -11.73
N VAL A 305 -16.79 0.32 -12.65
CA VAL A 305 -16.23 -1.03 -12.83
C VAL A 305 -15.61 -1.57 -11.55
N VAL A 306 -14.91 -0.72 -10.80
CA VAL A 306 -14.32 -1.09 -9.49
C VAL A 306 -15.40 -1.46 -8.47
N LYS A 307 -16.58 -0.83 -8.54
CA LYS A 307 -17.70 -1.00 -7.59
C LYS A 307 -18.74 -2.04 -8.02
N LEU A 308 -18.64 -2.61 -9.23
CA LEU A 308 -19.62 -3.57 -9.75
C LEU A 308 -19.90 -4.69 -8.73
N GLU A 309 -21.18 -4.94 -8.49
CA GLU A 309 -21.61 -6.01 -7.58
C GLU A 309 -21.37 -7.38 -8.24
N GLY A 310 -20.76 -8.30 -7.50
CA GLY A 310 -20.50 -9.67 -7.97
C GLY A 310 -19.30 -9.86 -8.91
N THR A 311 -18.83 -8.82 -9.62
CA THR A 311 -17.63 -8.91 -10.47
C THR A 311 -16.56 -7.86 -10.17
N GLY A 312 -16.86 -6.82 -9.38
CA GLY A 312 -15.91 -5.74 -9.08
C GLY A 312 -14.75 -6.15 -8.15
N VAL A 313 -13.95 -5.16 -7.77
CA VAL A 313 -12.69 -5.37 -7.01
C VAL A 313 -12.93 -6.11 -5.69
N LYS A 314 -14.05 -5.85 -5.01
CA LYS A 314 -14.42 -6.56 -3.77
C LYS A 314 -14.51 -8.08 -4.00
N HIS A 315 -15.29 -8.51 -4.99
CA HIS A 315 -15.44 -9.92 -5.32
C HIS A 315 -14.11 -10.56 -5.74
N MET A 316 -13.30 -9.83 -6.53
CA MET A 316 -12.00 -10.33 -6.95
C MET A 316 -11.03 -10.52 -5.78
N LEU A 317 -11.04 -9.63 -4.78
CA LEU A 317 -10.24 -9.78 -3.57
C LEU A 317 -10.71 -10.97 -2.72
N ASP A 318 -12.02 -11.16 -2.57
CA ASP A 318 -12.58 -12.24 -1.76
C ASP A 318 -12.28 -13.63 -2.34
N HIS A 319 -12.23 -13.75 -3.66
CA HIS A 319 -11.95 -15.01 -4.37
C HIS A 319 -10.50 -15.15 -4.87
N ASN A 320 -9.61 -14.21 -4.51
CA ASN A 320 -8.21 -14.19 -4.95
C ASN A 320 -8.02 -14.24 -6.48
N LEU A 321 -8.86 -13.51 -7.23
CA LEU A 321 -8.78 -13.41 -8.69
C LEU A 321 -7.69 -12.42 -9.12
N LEU A 322 -6.42 -12.86 -9.05
CA LEU A 322 -5.24 -12.02 -9.25
C LEU A 322 -5.13 -11.41 -10.65
N GLU A 323 -5.47 -12.18 -11.69
CA GLU A 323 -5.42 -11.68 -13.08
C GLU A 323 -6.44 -10.57 -13.32
N GLY A 324 -7.65 -10.71 -12.78
CA GLY A 324 -8.69 -9.67 -12.86
C GLY A 324 -8.23 -8.37 -12.19
N LEU A 325 -7.66 -8.47 -10.99
CA LEU A 325 -7.10 -7.33 -10.26
C LEU A 325 -5.97 -6.66 -11.02
N ARG A 326 -5.09 -7.44 -11.66
CA ARG A 326 -4.00 -6.92 -12.49
C ARG A 326 -4.51 -6.14 -13.69
N ASN A 327 -5.54 -6.65 -14.36
CA ASN A 327 -6.13 -5.98 -15.52
C ASN A 327 -6.77 -4.64 -15.13
N ILE A 328 -7.51 -4.61 -14.01
CA ILE A 328 -8.08 -3.37 -13.46
C ILE A 328 -6.95 -2.39 -13.09
N TYR A 329 -5.90 -2.87 -12.43
CA TYR A 329 -4.75 -2.04 -12.05
C TYR A 329 -4.07 -1.42 -13.26
N GLN A 330 -3.81 -2.19 -14.32
CA GLN A 330 -3.17 -1.70 -15.53
C GLN A 330 -4.00 -0.60 -16.21
N LEU A 331 -5.32 -0.78 -16.33
CA LEU A 331 -6.19 0.22 -16.93
C LEU A 331 -6.29 1.48 -16.06
N ASN A 332 -6.39 1.32 -14.74
CA ASN A 332 -6.44 2.46 -13.82
C ASN A 332 -5.13 3.26 -13.84
N ALA A 333 -3.98 2.59 -13.87
CA ALA A 333 -2.66 3.22 -13.91
C ALA A 333 -2.43 4.09 -15.17
N ARG A 334 -3.17 3.86 -16.25
CA ARG A 334 -3.13 4.70 -17.46
C ARG A 334 -3.80 6.07 -17.25
N VAL A 335 -4.88 6.10 -16.49
CA VAL A 335 -5.75 7.29 -16.37
C VAL A 335 -5.55 8.08 -15.09
N ASP A 336 -5.14 7.42 -14.02
CA ASP A 336 -4.91 7.99 -12.70
C ASP A 336 -3.57 7.49 -12.12
N PRO A 337 -2.54 8.35 -12.08
CA PRO A 337 -1.25 8.01 -11.48
C PRO A 337 -1.36 7.58 -10.00
N LYS A 338 -2.31 8.15 -9.26
CA LYS A 338 -2.54 7.89 -7.83
C LYS A 338 -3.46 6.70 -7.58
N LYS A 339 -4.22 6.28 -8.60
CA LYS A 339 -5.11 5.11 -8.56
C LYS A 339 -6.12 5.20 -7.40
N GLU A 340 -6.63 6.39 -7.14
CA GLU A 340 -7.38 6.73 -5.91
C GLU A 340 -8.64 5.87 -5.76
N SER A 341 -9.30 5.55 -6.87
CA SER A 341 -10.49 4.70 -6.87
C SER A 341 -10.19 3.26 -6.44
N LEU A 342 -9.16 2.65 -7.03
CA LEU A 342 -8.72 1.30 -6.70
C LEU A 342 -8.20 1.23 -5.27
N ALA A 343 -7.37 2.21 -4.86
CA ALA A 343 -6.84 2.30 -3.51
C ALA A 343 -7.97 2.40 -2.47
N ARG A 344 -8.99 3.23 -2.71
CA ARG A 344 -10.17 3.33 -1.83
C ARG A 344 -10.92 2.02 -1.71
N ALA A 345 -11.14 1.30 -2.81
CA ALA A 345 -11.84 0.01 -2.79
C ALA A 345 -11.06 -1.06 -2.02
N VAL A 346 -9.76 -1.18 -2.28
CA VAL A 346 -8.86 -2.10 -1.58
C VAL A 346 -8.80 -1.79 -0.08
N ASN A 347 -8.61 -0.52 0.29
CA ASN A 347 -8.57 -0.09 1.68
C ASN A 347 -9.89 -0.40 2.41
N LYS A 348 -11.03 -0.11 1.76
CA LYS A 348 -12.35 -0.40 2.32
C LYS A 348 -12.50 -1.90 2.62
N GLN A 349 -12.08 -2.76 1.69
CA GLN A 349 -12.15 -4.21 1.88
C GLN A 349 -11.23 -4.71 3.01
N ILE A 350 -9.99 -4.21 3.08
CA ILE A 350 -9.06 -4.54 4.18
C ILE A 350 -9.66 -4.16 5.53
N VAL A 351 -10.26 -2.98 5.63
CA VAL A 351 -10.88 -2.51 6.87
C VAL A 351 -12.15 -3.29 7.22
N GLU A 352 -12.95 -3.70 6.24
CA GLU A 352 -14.13 -4.57 6.45
C GLU A 352 -13.71 -5.95 6.99
N LEU A 353 -12.79 -6.64 6.31
CA LEU A 353 -12.25 -7.94 6.75
C LEU A 353 -11.56 -7.82 8.13
N GLY A 354 -10.80 -6.75 8.35
CA GLY A 354 -10.17 -6.47 9.63
C GLY A 354 -11.17 -6.23 10.76
N LYS A 355 -12.31 -5.58 10.48
CA LYS A 355 -13.41 -5.41 11.45
C LYS A 355 -14.10 -6.74 11.76
N GLU A 356 -14.25 -7.63 10.79
CA GLU A 356 -14.80 -8.97 11.02
C GLU A 356 -13.89 -9.82 11.93
N ILE A 357 -12.56 -9.76 11.72
CA ILE A 357 -11.58 -10.39 12.61
C ILE A 357 -11.68 -9.80 14.03
N ASN A 358 -11.76 -8.47 14.14
CA ASN A 358 -11.93 -7.80 15.43
C ASN A 358 -13.23 -8.20 16.12
N ALA A 359 -14.35 -8.24 15.40
CA ALA A 359 -15.65 -8.64 15.94
C ALA A 359 -15.63 -10.10 16.44
N SER A 360 -15.05 -11.00 15.65
CA SER A 360 -14.89 -12.42 16.01
C SER A 360 -14.09 -12.61 17.31
N SER A 361 -13.11 -11.73 17.56
CA SER A 361 -12.32 -11.73 18.80
C SER A 361 -13.06 -11.19 20.04
N VAL A 362 -14.19 -10.50 19.85
CA VAL A 362 -15.00 -9.87 20.91
C VAL A 362 -16.27 -10.68 21.21
N VAL A 363 -16.87 -11.33 20.21
CA VAL A 363 -18.21 -11.98 20.27
C VAL A 363 -18.20 -13.37 20.91
N ILE A 364 -17.06 -13.87 21.42
CA ILE A 364 -17.05 -15.08 22.26
C ILE A 364 -16.98 -14.75 23.75
N PRO A 365 -18.09 -14.27 24.35
CA PRO A 365 -18.45 -14.60 25.72
C PRO A 365 -19.72 -15.47 25.73
N GLN A 366 -19.61 -16.69 26.29
CA GLN A 366 -20.68 -17.50 26.92
C GLN A 366 -21.26 -18.79 26.28
N THR A 367 -20.86 -19.30 25.10
CA THR A 367 -21.51 -20.55 24.58
C THR A 367 -20.64 -21.72 24.12
N ALA A 368 -19.32 -21.72 24.31
CA ALA A 368 -18.48 -22.85 23.91
C ALA A 368 -18.17 -23.83 25.06
N THR A 369 -19.19 -24.54 25.56
CA THR A 369 -18.99 -25.80 26.32
C THR A 369 -19.00 -27.05 25.43
N VAL A 370 -19.17 -26.93 24.11
CA VAL A 370 -19.29 -28.10 23.24
C VAL A 370 -18.62 -27.82 21.90
N THR A 371 -17.37 -28.28 21.74
CA THR A 371 -16.78 -28.84 20.50
C THR A 371 -15.31 -29.20 20.75
N ALA A 372 -15.10 -30.24 21.55
CA ALA A 372 -13.82 -30.95 21.63
C ALA A 372 -14.03 -32.47 21.46
N THR A 373 -14.97 -32.85 20.58
CA THR A 373 -15.35 -34.25 20.30
C THR A 373 -15.64 -34.48 18.81
N ALA A 374 -14.78 -33.99 17.92
CA ALA A 374 -14.85 -34.35 16.50
C ALA A 374 -13.45 -34.31 15.85
N THR A 375 -12.59 -35.23 16.27
CA THR A 375 -11.50 -35.81 15.46
C THR A 375 -10.78 -36.84 16.34
N ARG A 376 -11.44 -37.97 16.56
CA ARG A 376 -10.84 -39.11 17.24
C ARG A 376 -11.47 -40.41 16.75
N GLU A 377 -11.29 -40.69 15.46
CA GLU A 377 -11.43 -42.04 14.94
C GLU A 377 -10.23 -42.36 14.03
N ALA A 378 -9.83 -43.63 14.10
CA ALA A 378 -8.71 -44.31 13.41
C ALA A 378 -7.32 -44.20 14.06
N LYS A 379 -7.08 -45.03 15.09
CA LYS A 379 -6.08 -46.12 15.07
C LYS A 379 -5.96 -46.77 16.46
N GLU A 380 -6.52 -47.97 16.58
CA GLU A 380 -6.23 -48.91 17.66
C GLU A 380 -4.94 -49.69 17.40
N ALA A 381 -4.42 -50.27 18.49
CA ALA A 381 -3.35 -51.27 18.61
C ALA A 381 -1.89 -50.78 18.65
N SER A 382 -1.42 -50.42 19.85
CA SER A 382 -0.44 -51.25 20.59
C SER A 382 -0.04 -50.60 21.92
N THR A 383 -0.02 -51.45 22.94
CA THR A 383 0.30 -51.20 24.35
C THR A 383 1.76 -50.81 24.57
N GLU A 384 2.00 -49.68 25.22
CA GLU A 384 2.99 -49.52 26.31
C GLU A 384 2.79 -48.16 27.03
N LYS A 385 2.45 -48.21 28.31
CA LYS A 385 2.19 -47.04 29.16
C LYS A 385 3.51 -46.37 29.57
N LYS A 386 3.80 -45.19 29.01
CA LYS A 386 4.61 -44.14 29.67
C LYS A 386 3.71 -42.94 29.95
N GLU A 387 3.42 -42.70 31.22
CA GLU A 387 2.73 -41.49 31.69
C GLU A 387 3.62 -40.25 31.46
N LYS A 388 3.44 -39.56 30.34
CA LYS A 388 3.85 -38.16 30.20
C LYS A 388 2.76 -37.27 30.78
N GLY A 389 3.16 -36.38 31.71
CA GLY A 389 2.27 -35.52 32.47
C GLY A 389 1.31 -34.71 31.60
N LYS A 390 0.00 -34.80 31.89
CA LYS A 390 -1.04 -33.97 31.28
C LYS A 390 -0.74 -32.48 31.54
N GLU A 391 -0.44 -31.75 30.48
CA GLU A 391 -0.25 -30.31 30.50
C GLU A 391 -1.54 -29.58 30.88
N LYS A 392 -1.43 -28.47 31.64
CA LYS A 392 -2.57 -27.62 32.01
C LYS A 392 -3.11 -26.88 30.77
N PRO A 393 -4.45 -26.74 30.60
CA PRO A 393 -5.03 -26.01 29.47
C PRO A 393 -4.63 -24.53 29.48
N VAL A 394 -4.39 -23.98 28.29
CA VAL A 394 -4.11 -22.56 28.04
C VAL A 394 -5.37 -21.74 28.35
N ASN A 395 -5.20 -20.51 28.85
CA ASN A 395 -6.34 -19.63 29.17
C ASN A 395 -7.10 -19.26 27.89
N GLN A 396 -8.43 -19.32 27.89
CA GLN A 396 -9.28 -19.06 26.72
C GLN A 396 -8.99 -17.69 26.07
N GLN A 397 -8.75 -16.65 26.87
CA GLN A 397 -8.39 -15.32 26.37
C GLN A 397 -7.01 -15.28 25.68
N THR A 398 -6.06 -16.12 26.11
CA THR A 398 -4.75 -16.25 25.44
C THR A 398 -4.90 -16.97 24.10
N VAL A 399 -5.78 -17.98 24.02
CA VAL A 399 -6.09 -18.66 22.76
C VAL A 399 -6.72 -17.69 21.76
N LEU A 400 -7.68 -16.87 22.20
CA LEU A 400 -8.31 -15.84 21.37
C LEU A 400 -7.30 -14.79 20.88
N ALA A 401 -6.37 -14.36 21.75
CA ALA A 401 -5.32 -13.42 21.38
C ALA A 401 -4.40 -13.99 20.28
N ILE A 402 -4.03 -15.26 20.39
CA ILE A 402 -3.18 -15.94 19.39
C ILE A 402 -3.93 -16.08 18.07
N GLN A 403 -5.19 -16.54 18.10
CA GLN A 403 -6.03 -16.65 16.92
C GLN A 403 -6.19 -15.30 16.21
N TRP A 404 -6.47 -14.23 16.96
CA TRP A 404 -6.56 -12.88 16.39
C TRP A 404 -5.27 -12.43 15.70
N VAL A 405 -4.10 -12.72 16.29
CA VAL A 405 -2.80 -12.43 15.66
C VAL A 405 -2.61 -13.25 14.38
N ASP A 406 -2.90 -14.55 14.43
CA ASP A 406 -2.72 -15.45 13.29
C ASP A 406 -3.66 -15.08 12.11
N ASP A 407 -4.91 -14.71 12.39
CA ASP A 407 -5.89 -14.27 11.39
C ASP A 407 -5.43 -12.98 10.70
N ILE A 408 -4.86 -12.02 11.44
CA ILE A 408 -4.31 -10.79 10.84
C ILE A 408 -3.08 -11.09 9.98
N LEU A 409 -2.20 -11.99 10.44
CA LEU A 409 -1.03 -12.39 9.65
C LEU A 409 -1.44 -13.12 8.37
N ALA A 410 -2.49 -13.94 8.41
CA ALA A 410 -3.05 -14.58 7.23
C ALA A 410 -3.60 -13.54 6.24
N LEU A 411 -4.39 -12.56 6.73
CA LEU A 411 -4.89 -11.45 5.92
C LEU A 411 -3.75 -10.64 5.30
N LYS A 412 -2.70 -10.35 6.08
CA LYS A 412 -1.51 -9.63 5.60
C LYS A 412 -0.82 -10.38 4.45
N ARG A 413 -0.61 -11.70 4.59
CA ARG A 413 -0.03 -12.52 3.52
C ARG A 413 -0.87 -12.51 2.25
N GLN A 414 -2.20 -12.58 2.38
CA GLN A 414 -3.10 -12.51 1.23
C GLN A 414 -2.92 -11.18 0.47
N PHE A 415 -2.93 -10.05 1.18
CA PHE A 415 -2.77 -8.74 0.55
C PHE A 415 -1.35 -8.45 0.06
N ASP A 416 -0.32 -9.07 0.64
CA ASP A 416 1.04 -9.03 0.11
C ASP A 416 1.16 -9.72 -1.25
N ILE A 417 0.52 -10.88 -1.41
CA ILE A 417 0.47 -11.61 -2.69
C ILE A 417 -0.26 -10.77 -3.74
N VAL A 418 -1.40 -10.17 -3.37
CA VAL A 418 -2.14 -9.27 -4.27
C VAL A 418 -1.29 -8.07 -4.68
N TRP A 419 -0.59 -7.46 -3.73
CA TRP A 419 0.29 -6.31 -3.99
C TRP A 419 1.45 -6.66 -4.94
N GLU A 420 2.12 -7.79 -4.72
CA GLU A 420 3.24 -8.23 -5.54
C GLU A 420 2.78 -8.64 -6.94
N GLN A 421 1.78 -9.51 -7.04
CA GLN A 421 1.39 -10.16 -8.30
C GLN A 421 0.40 -9.34 -9.13
N SER A 422 -0.55 -8.65 -8.49
CA SER A 422 -1.61 -7.90 -9.18
C SER A 422 -1.27 -6.41 -9.34
N PHE A 423 -0.64 -5.80 -8.33
CA PHE A 423 -0.33 -4.37 -8.32
C PHE A 423 1.12 -4.04 -8.68
N LEU A 424 1.89 -5.02 -9.15
CA LEU A 424 3.26 -4.86 -9.63
C LEU A 424 4.18 -4.13 -8.63
N SER A 425 3.99 -4.39 -7.33
CA SER A 425 4.77 -3.78 -6.24
C SER A 425 4.70 -2.23 -6.18
N ASP A 426 3.56 -1.64 -6.58
CA ASP A 426 3.33 -0.20 -6.50
C ASP A 426 3.45 0.33 -5.05
N GLN A 427 4.29 1.35 -4.88
CA GLN A 427 4.63 1.92 -3.56
C GLN A 427 3.49 2.77 -2.95
N GLY A 428 2.68 3.40 -3.80
CA GLY A 428 1.52 4.18 -3.35
C GLY A 428 0.45 3.27 -2.76
N LEU A 429 0.14 2.17 -3.45
CA LEU A 429 -0.76 1.14 -2.94
C LEU A 429 -0.19 0.41 -1.72
N GLN A 430 1.12 0.15 -1.66
CA GLN A 430 1.75 -0.42 -0.46
C GLN A 430 1.50 0.46 0.76
N SER A 431 1.74 1.76 0.64
CA SER A 431 1.53 2.73 1.71
C SER A 431 0.05 2.79 2.13
N SER A 432 -0.86 2.73 1.16
CA SER A 432 -2.31 2.70 1.37
C SER A 432 -2.77 1.44 2.11
N ILE A 433 -2.28 0.27 1.72
CA ILE A 433 -2.52 -1.02 2.39
C ILE A 433 -1.99 -0.96 3.81
N MET A 434 -0.74 -0.51 4.01
CA MET A 434 -0.13 -0.37 5.34
C MET A 434 -0.95 0.56 6.26
N GLY A 435 -1.44 1.69 5.73
CA GLY A 435 -2.33 2.60 6.44
C GLY A 435 -3.62 1.89 6.89
N SER A 436 -4.24 1.13 5.98
CA SER A 436 -5.47 0.38 6.27
C SER A 436 -5.28 -0.69 7.35
N PHE A 437 -4.16 -1.42 7.32
CA PHE A 437 -3.78 -2.36 8.38
C PHE A 437 -3.61 -1.66 9.73
N SER A 438 -2.92 -0.53 9.75
CA SER A 438 -2.80 0.27 10.98
C SER A 438 -4.17 0.71 11.48
N ASP A 439 -5.07 1.17 10.61
CA ASP A 439 -6.35 1.72 11.05
C ASP A 439 -7.24 0.65 11.70
N PHE A 440 -7.46 -0.52 11.10
CA PHE A 440 -8.33 -1.51 11.71
C PHE A 440 -7.70 -2.20 12.93
N ILE A 441 -6.38 -2.39 12.96
CA ILE A 441 -5.69 -2.98 14.13
C ILE A 441 -5.91 -2.09 15.36
N ASN A 442 -5.82 -0.77 15.20
CA ASN A 442 -6.00 0.18 16.28
C ASN A 442 -7.49 0.47 16.62
N LEU A 443 -8.46 -0.03 15.83
CA LEU A 443 -9.87 -0.02 16.24
C LEU A 443 -10.14 -1.00 17.39
N ASN A 444 -9.29 -2.03 17.56
CA ASN A 444 -9.39 -2.96 18.68
C ASN A 444 -8.59 -2.42 19.88
N PRO A 445 -9.25 -2.05 20.99
CA PRO A 445 -8.55 -1.55 22.18
C PRO A 445 -7.65 -2.62 22.84
N ARG A 446 -7.88 -3.90 22.53
CA ARG A 446 -7.12 -5.02 23.08
C ARG A 446 -5.94 -5.45 22.21
N SER A 447 -5.72 -4.81 21.06
CA SER A 447 -4.61 -5.14 20.13
C SER A 447 -3.25 -5.22 20.82
N SER A 448 -2.92 -4.26 21.69
CA SER A 448 -1.67 -4.23 22.46
C SER A 448 -1.56 -5.36 23.49
N GLU A 449 -2.67 -5.70 24.18
CA GLU A 449 -2.72 -6.82 25.12
C GLU A 449 -2.54 -8.16 24.37
N TYR A 450 -3.26 -8.33 23.25
CA TYR A 450 -3.23 -9.54 22.43
C TYR A 450 -1.85 -9.80 21.85
N LEU A 451 -1.20 -8.78 21.29
CA LEU A 451 0.16 -8.92 20.78
C LEU A 451 1.15 -9.30 21.89
N SER A 452 1.01 -8.71 23.09
CA SER A 452 1.86 -9.08 24.24
C SER A 452 1.61 -10.52 24.72
N LEU A 453 0.36 -10.99 24.70
CA LEU A 453 0.02 -12.38 25.02
C LEU A 453 0.56 -13.37 23.99
N PHE A 454 0.52 -13.00 22.71
CA PHE A 454 1.09 -13.78 21.61
C PHE A 454 2.61 -13.99 21.81
N PHE A 455 3.36 -12.93 22.09
CA PHE A 455 4.79 -13.06 22.40
C PHE A 455 5.02 -13.90 23.67
N ASP A 456 4.21 -13.70 24.70
CA ASP A 456 4.37 -14.40 25.97
C ASP A 456 4.17 -15.92 25.85
N GLU A 457 3.17 -16.39 25.12
CA GLU A 457 2.95 -17.84 24.93
C GLU A 457 4.00 -18.44 23.98
N ASN A 458 4.37 -17.72 22.92
CA ASN A 458 5.39 -18.18 21.97
C ASN A 458 6.77 -18.33 22.63
N LEU A 459 7.20 -17.36 23.45
CA LEU A 459 8.48 -17.41 24.17
C LEU A 459 8.49 -18.37 25.37
N LYS A 460 7.33 -18.86 25.82
CA LYS A 460 7.22 -19.90 26.88
C LYS A 460 7.22 -21.33 26.33
N LYS A 461 6.48 -21.55 25.23
CA LYS A 461 6.23 -22.89 24.69
C LYS A 461 6.31 -22.94 23.17
N GLY A 462 5.85 -21.90 22.46
CA GLY A 462 5.72 -21.92 21.01
C GLY A 462 7.03 -22.09 20.23
N ILE A 463 8.19 -21.79 20.83
CA ILE A 463 9.51 -22.03 20.23
C ILE A 463 10.09 -23.42 20.52
N LYS A 464 9.45 -24.24 21.37
CA LYS A 464 9.99 -25.56 21.72
C LYS A 464 9.90 -26.51 20.54
N GLY A 465 11.05 -27.00 20.08
CA GLY A 465 11.13 -27.93 18.96
C GLY A 465 11.11 -27.28 17.58
N LYS A 466 11.16 -25.95 17.49
CA LYS A 466 11.34 -25.20 16.23
C LYS A 466 12.81 -24.95 15.94
N THR A 467 13.14 -24.78 14.67
CA THR A 467 14.47 -24.37 14.22
C THR A 467 14.70 -22.87 14.49
N GLU A 468 15.96 -22.42 14.55
CA GLU A 468 16.29 -21.00 14.74
C GLU A 468 15.67 -20.10 13.67
N SER A 469 15.61 -20.57 12.41
CA SER A 469 14.97 -19.86 11.29
C SER A 469 13.46 -19.70 11.48
N GLU A 470 12.77 -20.75 11.93
CA GLU A 470 11.33 -20.68 12.22
C GLU A 470 11.03 -19.77 13.41
N VAL A 471 11.92 -19.73 14.40
CA VAL A 471 11.82 -18.79 15.52
C VAL A 471 12.00 -17.36 15.02
N ASP A 472 13.01 -17.09 14.20
CA ASP A 472 13.27 -15.77 13.64
C ASP A 472 12.06 -15.24 12.84
N ALA A 473 11.52 -16.07 11.94
CA ALA A 473 10.33 -15.73 11.15
C ALA A 473 9.09 -15.48 12.03
N LEU A 474 8.92 -16.22 13.13
CA LEU A 474 7.82 -15.99 14.07
C LEU A 474 7.97 -14.63 14.78
N LEU A 475 9.18 -14.29 15.22
CA LEU A 475 9.45 -13.00 15.87
C LEU A 475 9.21 -11.86 14.88
N ASP A 476 9.63 -12.00 13.61
CA ASP A 476 9.42 -10.98 12.57
C ASP A 476 7.94 -10.74 12.26
N ASN A 477 7.12 -11.80 12.26
CA ASN A 477 5.67 -11.64 12.09
C ASN A 477 5.06 -10.80 13.23
N GLY A 478 5.43 -11.07 14.48
CA GLY A 478 4.95 -10.28 15.62
C GLY A 478 5.46 -8.83 15.59
N ILE A 479 6.70 -8.63 15.15
CA ILE A 479 7.31 -7.31 15.01
C ILE A 479 6.64 -6.49 13.89
N THR A 480 6.27 -7.15 12.79
CA THR A 480 5.50 -6.52 11.70
C THR A 480 4.16 -5.97 12.22
N LEU A 481 3.49 -6.72 13.11
CA LEU A 481 2.27 -6.24 13.77
C LEU A 481 2.52 -5.08 14.74
N LEU A 482 3.63 -5.13 15.49
CA LEU A 482 4.03 -4.04 16.38
C LEU A 482 4.21 -2.71 15.63
N ARG A 483 4.66 -2.76 14.37
CA ARG A 483 4.78 -1.58 13.50
C ARG A 483 3.43 -0.91 13.22
N TYR A 484 2.35 -1.68 13.15
CA TYR A 484 1.00 -1.15 12.90
C TYR A 484 0.32 -0.58 14.15
N ILE A 485 0.81 -0.90 15.36
CA ILE A 485 0.27 -0.38 16.62
C ILE A 485 0.67 1.09 16.81
N LYS A 486 -0.34 1.94 17.04
CA LYS A 486 -0.16 3.38 17.32
C LYS A 486 0.29 3.62 18.77
N ASP A 487 -0.34 2.96 19.73
CA ASP A 487 -0.08 3.10 21.16
C ASP A 487 0.95 2.08 21.67
N LYS A 488 2.22 2.31 21.32
CA LYS A 488 3.33 1.39 21.66
C LYS A 488 3.62 1.35 23.16
N ASP A 489 3.36 2.44 23.87
CA ASP A 489 3.54 2.55 25.31
C ASP A 489 2.63 1.59 26.11
N LEU A 490 1.39 1.41 25.67
CA LEU A 490 0.46 0.45 26.26
C LEU A 490 0.95 -0.98 26.03
N PHE A 491 1.42 -1.29 24.83
CA PHE A 491 2.09 -2.56 24.55
C PHE A 491 3.33 -2.78 25.45
N GLU A 492 4.18 -1.76 25.64
CA GLU A 492 5.35 -1.82 26.53
C GLU A 492 4.95 -2.25 27.95
N THR A 493 3.88 -1.67 28.49
CA THR A 493 3.38 -1.96 29.83
C THR A 493 2.94 -3.42 29.97
N TYR A 494 2.15 -3.94 29.02
CA TYR A 494 1.77 -5.35 29.02
C TYR A 494 2.98 -6.27 28.81
N TYR A 495 3.89 -5.92 27.89
CA TYR A 495 5.07 -6.73 27.59
C TYR A 495 6.02 -6.83 28.79
N LYS A 496 6.32 -5.71 29.46
CA LYS A 496 7.11 -5.69 30.71
C LYS A 496 6.48 -6.55 31.80
N LYS A 497 5.16 -6.46 31.97
CA LYS A 497 4.42 -7.28 32.93
C LYS A 497 4.60 -8.78 32.64
N HIS A 498 4.48 -9.19 31.39
CA HIS A 498 4.65 -10.60 30.99
C HIS A 498 6.10 -11.06 31.11
N LEU A 499 7.04 -10.27 30.58
CA LEU A 499 8.48 -10.56 30.63
C LEU A 499 8.95 -10.73 32.07
N SER A 500 8.56 -9.83 32.97
CA SER A 500 9.01 -9.89 34.35
C SER A 500 8.61 -11.20 35.06
N ARG A 501 7.40 -11.71 34.78
CA ARG A 501 6.95 -13.01 35.28
C ARG A 501 7.74 -14.14 34.65
N ARG A 502 8.10 -14.04 33.37
CA ARG A 502 8.93 -15.06 32.69
C ARG A 502 10.33 -15.13 33.28
N LEU A 503 10.96 -13.98 33.53
CA LEU A 503 12.29 -13.88 34.14
C LEU A 503 12.28 -14.40 35.59
N LEU A 504 11.42 -13.85 36.45
CA LEU A 504 11.42 -14.20 37.88
C LEU A 504 10.94 -15.62 38.17
N MET A 505 10.02 -16.16 37.36
CA MET A 505 9.54 -17.54 37.53
C MET A 505 10.34 -18.55 36.69
N LYS A 506 11.41 -18.14 36.01
CA LYS A 506 12.23 -18.96 35.11
C LYS A 506 11.40 -19.79 34.13
N ARG A 507 10.49 -19.12 33.42
CA ARG A 507 9.53 -19.76 32.49
C ARG A 507 9.83 -19.51 31.00
N SER A 508 10.86 -18.73 30.68
CA SER A 508 11.31 -18.54 29.30
C SER A 508 11.81 -19.86 28.72
N ALA A 509 11.51 -20.12 27.45
CA ALA A 509 11.98 -21.33 26.76
C ALA A 509 13.44 -21.21 26.31
N SER A 510 13.90 -20.00 25.94
CA SER A 510 15.29 -19.71 25.60
C SER A 510 15.63 -18.27 25.96
N THR A 511 16.78 -18.06 26.62
CA THR A 511 17.31 -16.73 26.93
C THR A 511 17.75 -16.00 25.66
N ASP A 512 18.28 -16.72 24.68
CA ASP A 512 18.76 -16.15 23.42
C ASP A 512 17.60 -15.62 22.57
N ALA A 513 16.49 -16.36 22.52
CA ALA A 513 15.27 -15.92 21.84
C ALA A 513 14.69 -14.63 22.46
N GLU A 514 14.76 -14.48 23.79
CA GLU A 514 14.31 -13.25 24.45
C GLU A 514 15.24 -12.06 24.12
N ARG A 515 16.56 -12.28 24.05
CA ARG A 515 17.53 -11.25 23.62
C ARG A 515 17.32 -10.85 22.15
N GLN A 516 17.09 -11.83 21.27
CA GLN A 516 16.79 -11.60 19.85
C GLN A 516 15.51 -10.77 19.70
N MET A 517 14.45 -11.08 20.45
CA MET A 517 13.20 -10.31 20.44
C MET A 517 13.43 -8.84 20.82
N ILE A 518 14.23 -8.58 21.86
CA ILE A 518 14.57 -7.21 22.27
C ILE A 518 15.37 -6.48 21.19
N SER A 519 16.32 -7.17 20.56
CA SER A 519 17.09 -6.61 19.44
C SER A 519 16.19 -6.17 18.29
N LYS A 520 15.22 -7.02 17.89
CA LYS A 520 14.25 -6.67 16.85
C LYS A 520 13.34 -5.51 17.27
N MET A 521 12.84 -5.49 18.52
CA MET A 521 12.08 -4.34 19.03
C MET A 521 12.89 -3.04 19.02
N LYS A 522 14.19 -3.13 19.32
CA LYS A 522 15.11 -1.98 19.31
C LYS A 522 15.30 -1.41 17.91
N MET A 523 15.44 -2.26 16.91
CA MET A 523 15.57 -1.84 15.51
C MET A 523 14.32 -1.11 15.00
N GLU A 524 13.13 -1.57 15.41
CA GLU A 524 11.86 -1.05 14.87
C GLU A 524 11.29 0.13 15.65
N VAL A 525 11.37 0.09 16.99
CA VAL A 525 10.79 1.12 17.87
C VAL A 525 11.84 2.08 18.43
N GLY A 526 13.10 1.65 18.48
CA GLY A 526 14.23 2.47 18.93
C GLY A 526 14.70 2.21 20.37
N ASN A 527 15.90 2.70 20.68
CA ASN A 527 16.61 2.43 21.94
C ASN A 527 15.86 2.88 23.20
N GLN A 528 15.14 4.01 23.14
CA GLN A 528 14.46 4.53 24.32
C GLN A 528 13.31 3.63 24.80
N PHE A 529 12.73 2.86 23.89
CA PHE A 529 11.67 1.89 24.19
C PHE A 529 12.23 0.66 24.93
N THR A 530 13.36 0.12 24.44
CA THR A 530 13.94 -1.10 25.00
C THR A 530 14.77 -0.88 26.27
N THR A 531 15.18 0.35 26.58
CA THR A 531 16.10 0.66 27.71
C THR A 531 15.66 0.02 29.03
N ARG A 532 14.38 0.13 29.40
CA ARG A 532 13.87 -0.46 30.65
C ARG A 532 13.88 -1.99 30.62
N ILE A 533 13.51 -2.58 29.48
CA ILE A 533 13.49 -4.03 29.25
C ILE A 533 14.91 -4.60 29.28
N GLU A 534 15.87 -3.93 28.65
CA GLU A 534 17.30 -4.30 28.67
C GLU A 534 17.87 -4.24 30.10
N ALA A 535 17.47 -3.22 30.87
CA ALA A 535 17.86 -3.10 32.28
C ALA A 535 17.33 -4.27 33.13
N MET A 536 16.12 -4.78 32.86
CA MET A 536 15.61 -5.97 33.54
C MET A 536 16.51 -7.20 33.32
N PHE A 537 17.03 -7.42 32.11
CA PHE A 537 17.98 -8.51 31.86
C PHE A 537 19.31 -8.30 32.58
N LYS A 538 19.81 -7.05 32.60
CA LYS A 538 21.03 -6.71 33.31
C LYS A 538 20.88 -6.98 34.81
N ASP A 539 19.74 -6.62 35.41
CA ASP A 539 19.44 -6.88 36.81
C ASP A 539 19.42 -8.39 37.12
N MET A 540 18.93 -9.23 36.20
CA MET A 540 18.97 -10.70 36.37
C MET A 540 20.41 -11.23 36.39
N THR A 541 21.25 -10.84 35.43
CA THR A 541 22.66 -11.27 35.41
C THR A 541 23.43 -10.77 36.63
N VAL A 542 23.25 -9.51 37.02
CA VAL A 542 23.89 -8.97 38.24
C VAL A 542 23.40 -9.70 39.50
N SER A 543 22.13 -10.11 39.53
CA SER A 543 21.56 -10.87 40.65
C SER A 543 22.14 -12.28 40.78
N GLU A 544 22.41 -12.95 39.66
CA GLU A 544 23.08 -14.25 39.63
C GLU A 544 24.50 -14.15 40.23
N ASP A 545 25.26 -13.12 39.82
CA ASP A 545 26.59 -12.83 40.36
C ASP A 545 26.55 -12.47 41.85
N LEU A 546 25.58 -11.66 42.28
CA LEU A 546 25.37 -11.30 43.68
C LEU A 546 25.03 -12.52 44.53
N THR A 547 24.16 -13.40 44.04
CA THR A 547 23.79 -14.65 44.70
C THR A 547 25.02 -15.57 44.85
N ALA A 548 25.80 -15.77 43.79
CA ALA A 548 27.03 -16.57 43.84
C ALA A 548 28.06 -15.97 44.83
N GLY A 549 28.19 -14.64 44.84
CA GLY A 549 29.03 -13.91 45.77
C GLY A 549 28.59 -14.06 47.23
N TYR A 550 27.28 -14.03 47.50
CA TYR A 550 26.73 -14.23 48.84
C TYR A 550 26.92 -15.67 49.32
N LYS A 551 26.65 -16.68 48.48
CA LYS A 551 26.89 -18.10 48.80
C LYS A 551 28.36 -18.33 49.17
N SER A 552 29.29 -17.72 48.44
CA SER A 552 30.73 -17.79 48.74
C SER A 552 31.10 -17.09 50.06
N HIS A 553 30.46 -15.96 50.38
CA HIS A 553 30.68 -15.25 51.65
C HIS A 553 30.18 -16.07 52.85
N ILE A 554 28.99 -16.68 52.74
CA ILE A 554 28.44 -17.55 53.79
C ILE A 554 29.28 -18.82 53.93
N ALA A 555 29.74 -19.45 52.85
CA ALA A 555 30.61 -20.62 52.92
C ALA A 555 31.93 -20.37 53.67
N ARG A 556 32.44 -19.12 53.67
CA ARG A 556 33.65 -18.73 54.39
C ARG A 556 33.40 -18.35 55.87
N SER A 557 32.17 -17.99 56.21
CA SER A 557 31.79 -17.48 57.53
C SER A 557 30.93 -18.46 58.33
N ALA A 558 30.45 -19.54 57.72
CA ALA A 558 29.57 -20.52 58.35
C ALA A 558 30.33 -21.49 59.27
N ASP A 559 29.72 -21.77 60.42
CA ASP A 559 30.08 -22.83 61.35
C ASP A 559 29.87 -24.21 60.68
N PRO A 560 30.88 -25.10 60.61
CA PRO A 560 30.80 -26.38 59.88
C PRO A 560 29.66 -27.32 60.32
N ASP A 561 29.11 -27.15 61.53
CA ASP A 561 28.02 -27.98 62.06
C ASP A 561 26.59 -27.48 61.69
N ARG A 562 26.44 -26.25 61.18
CA ARG A 562 25.12 -25.72 60.75
C ARG A 562 24.96 -25.86 59.24
N LYS A 563 23.95 -26.62 58.79
CA LYS A 563 23.52 -26.60 57.38
C LYS A 563 22.84 -25.26 57.06
N PRO A 564 23.44 -24.36 56.27
CA PRO A 564 22.83 -23.09 55.95
C PRO A 564 21.60 -23.29 55.05
N VAL A 565 20.59 -22.44 55.23
CA VAL A 565 19.44 -22.36 54.31
C VAL A 565 19.97 -21.83 52.97
N ASP A 566 19.69 -22.53 51.87
CA ASP A 566 20.09 -22.06 50.54
C ASP A 566 19.23 -20.86 50.13
N LEU A 567 19.89 -19.79 49.70
CA LEU A 567 19.27 -18.51 49.38
C LEU A 567 19.64 -18.12 47.96
N GLU A 568 18.62 -17.92 47.12
CA GLU A 568 18.72 -17.32 45.80
C GLU A 568 18.00 -15.97 45.82
N ILE A 569 18.69 -14.89 45.42
CA ILE A 569 18.15 -13.53 45.49
C ILE A 569 18.22 -12.85 44.14
N ASN A 570 17.11 -12.22 43.78
CA ASN A 570 17.01 -11.31 42.67
C ASN A 570 16.87 -9.87 43.19
N VAL A 571 17.89 -9.04 42.97
CA VAL A 571 17.88 -7.62 43.32
C VAL A 571 17.46 -6.82 42.10
N LEU A 572 16.33 -6.13 42.20
CA LEU A 572 15.68 -5.45 41.08
C LEU A 572 15.76 -3.92 41.25
N THR A 573 16.05 -3.20 40.18
CA THR A 573 16.02 -1.74 40.17
C THR A 573 14.58 -1.24 40.07
N SER A 574 14.06 -0.62 41.14
CA SER A 574 12.62 -0.28 41.26
C SER A 574 12.04 0.55 40.11
N THR A 575 12.85 1.40 39.47
CA THR A 575 12.41 2.27 38.36
C THR A 575 12.36 1.57 37.00
N MET A 576 12.96 0.38 36.88
CA MET A 576 13.05 -0.37 35.62
C MET A 576 12.01 -1.50 35.53
N TRP A 577 11.55 -1.99 36.68
CA TRP A 577 10.58 -3.07 36.79
C TRP A 577 9.18 -2.51 37.07
N PRO A 578 8.09 -3.13 36.58
CA PRO A 578 6.73 -2.72 36.88
C PRO A 578 6.30 -3.11 38.30
N MET A 579 6.95 -2.51 39.31
CA MET A 579 6.83 -2.90 40.74
C MET A 579 5.39 -2.78 41.27
N GLU A 580 4.65 -1.76 40.88
CA GLU A 580 3.26 -1.57 41.32
C GLU A 580 2.33 -2.66 40.79
N ILE A 581 2.54 -3.08 39.55
CA ILE A 581 1.78 -4.16 38.90
C ILE A 581 2.15 -5.52 39.51
N MET A 582 3.37 -5.65 40.03
CA MET A 582 3.85 -6.87 40.68
C MET A 582 3.40 -7.01 42.12
N ALA A 583 3.33 -5.90 42.86
CA ALA A 583 2.99 -5.88 44.28
C ALA A 583 1.47 -5.95 44.54
N ASN A 584 0.62 -5.85 43.50
CA ASN A 584 -0.85 -5.77 43.61
C ASN A 584 -1.32 -4.73 44.64
N THR A 585 -0.56 -3.66 44.84
CA THR A 585 -0.89 -2.62 45.81
C THR A 585 -1.92 -1.68 45.19
N LYS A 586 -3.14 -1.63 45.77
CA LYS A 586 -4.14 -0.62 45.40
C LYS A 586 -3.67 0.76 45.88
N GLU A 587 -3.85 1.79 45.05
CA GLU A 587 -3.50 3.17 45.39
C GLU A 587 -4.17 3.61 46.71
N GLY A 588 -3.40 4.29 47.56
CA GLY A 588 -3.88 4.87 48.81
C GLY A 588 -3.87 3.95 50.04
N VAL A 589 -3.48 2.68 49.92
CA VAL A 589 -3.37 1.77 51.07
C VAL A 589 -1.90 1.53 51.43
N VAL A 590 -1.48 1.99 52.60
CA VAL A 590 -0.16 1.66 53.17
C VAL A 590 -0.14 0.18 53.53
N GLN A 591 0.43 -0.66 52.67
CA GLN A 591 0.67 -2.07 52.98
C GLN A 591 1.86 -2.17 53.94
N LEU A 592 1.60 -2.70 55.14
CA LEU A 592 2.65 -3.03 56.10
C LEU A 592 3.48 -4.22 55.55
N PRO A 593 4.80 -4.25 55.83
CA PRO A 593 5.65 -5.36 55.39
C PRO A 593 5.21 -6.67 56.06
N CYS A 594 5.25 -7.75 55.29
CA CYS A 594 5.04 -9.11 55.80
C CYS A 594 6.01 -9.41 56.94
N ILE A 595 5.51 -10.02 58.00
CA ILE A 595 6.33 -10.50 59.11
C ILE A 595 6.92 -11.86 58.70
N PHE A 596 8.24 -11.95 58.63
CA PHE A 596 8.94 -13.20 58.36
C PHE A 596 9.21 -13.99 59.65
N PRO A 597 9.19 -15.34 59.59
CA PRO A 597 9.67 -16.19 60.68
C PRO A 597 11.12 -15.88 61.06
N ARG A 598 11.49 -16.16 62.31
CA ARG A 598 12.80 -15.76 62.89
C ARG A 598 13.98 -16.27 62.07
N GLU A 599 13.90 -17.49 61.57
CA GLU A 599 14.93 -18.14 60.75
C GLU A 599 15.16 -17.39 59.42
N ILE A 600 14.09 -16.88 58.82
CA ILE A 600 14.13 -16.16 57.55
C ILE A 600 14.53 -14.70 57.77
N GLU A 601 14.11 -14.08 58.86
CA GLU A 601 14.51 -12.71 59.20
C GLU A 601 16.01 -12.60 59.47
N GLY A 602 16.62 -13.60 60.14
CA GLY A 602 18.07 -13.66 60.31
C GLY A 602 18.83 -13.78 58.97
N LEU A 603 18.31 -14.60 58.06
CA LEU A 603 18.87 -14.76 56.71
C LEU A 603 18.77 -13.47 55.89
N LYS A 604 17.63 -12.79 55.98
CA LYS A 604 17.36 -11.49 55.35
C LYS A 604 18.34 -10.42 55.83
N GLN A 605 18.51 -10.26 57.14
CA GLN A 605 19.43 -9.28 57.74
C GLN A 605 20.89 -9.56 57.36
N SER A 606 21.29 -10.83 57.34
CA SER A 606 22.63 -11.25 56.89
C SER A 606 22.90 -10.82 55.45
N PHE A 607 21.93 -11.01 54.54
CA PHE A 607 22.08 -10.55 53.16
C PHE A 607 22.06 -9.02 53.03
N GLU A 608 21.18 -8.32 53.76
CA GLU A 608 21.13 -6.85 53.74
C GLU A 608 22.48 -6.24 54.14
N LYS A 609 23.12 -6.78 55.18
CA LYS A 609 24.45 -6.36 55.61
C LYS A 609 25.48 -6.57 54.49
N PHE A 610 25.54 -7.78 53.93
CA PHE A 610 26.45 -8.10 52.81
C PHE A 610 26.25 -7.18 51.60
N TYR A 611 25.00 -6.85 51.27
CA TYR A 611 24.68 -5.98 50.15
C TYR A 611 25.08 -4.52 50.42
N LEU A 612 24.75 -3.99 51.60
CA LEU A 612 25.03 -2.59 51.97
C LEU A 612 26.52 -2.33 52.18
N ASP A 613 27.29 -3.33 52.63
CA ASP A 613 28.75 -3.25 52.73
C ASP A 613 29.40 -3.04 51.34
N LYS A 614 28.81 -3.60 50.28
CA LYS A 614 29.29 -3.44 48.89
C LYS A 614 28.64 -2.28 48.15
N HIS A 615 27.43 -1.89 48.54
CA HIS A 615 26.62 -0.89 47.86
C HIS A 615 26.10 0.15 48.86
N SER A 616 26.97 1.06 49.25
CA SER A 616 26.64 2.17 50.14
C SER A 616 25.62 3.12 49.51
N GLY A 617 24.73 3.68 50.34
CA GLY A 617 23.71 4.65 49.89
C GLY A 617 22.47 4.05 49.23
N ARG A 618 22.33 2.72 49.17
CA ARG A 618 21.13 2.04 48.67
C ARG A 618 20.22 1.59 49.81
N LYS A 619 18.92 1.44 49.51
CA LYS A 619 17.92 0.87 50.42
C LYS A 619 17.23 -0.31 49.75
N LEU A 620 17.19 -1.45 50.42
CA LEU A 620 16.48 -2.64 49.95
C LEU A 620 15.03 -2.64 50.44
N SER A 621 14.12 -3.13 49.60
CA SER A 621 12.72 -3.38 49.94
C SER A 621 12.35 -4.78 49.48
N TRP A 622 11.97 -5.64 50.44
CA TRP A 622 11.69 -7.06 50.16
C TRP A 622 10.26 -7.27 49.65
N GLN A 623 10.13 -8.03 48.57
CA GLN A 623 8.84 -8.34 47.94
C GLN A 623 8.45 -9.80 48.21
N ALA A 624 7.80 -10.05 49.35
CA ALA A 624 7.39 -11.40 49.77
C ALA A 624 6.42 -12.09 48.80
N GLY A 625 5.58 -11.33 48.08
CA GLY A 625 4.60 -11.89 47.14
C GLY A 625 5.20 -12.52 45.88
N MET A 626 6.49 -12.30 45.60
CA MET A 626 7.14 -12.72 44.35
C MET A 626 8.11 -13.89 44.52
N GLY A 627 8.36 -14.32 45.75
CA GLY A 627 9.28 -15.40 46.06
C GLY A 627 8.65 -16.79 46.07
N THR A 628 9.50 -17.80 46.03
CA THR A 628 9.16 -19.21 46.25
C THR A 628 10.11 -19.81 47.27
N ALA A 629 9.64 -20.80 48.01
CA ALA A 629 10.45 -21.53 48.98
C ALA A 629 10.24 -23.03 48.84
N ASP A 630 11.32 -23.79 49.03
CA ASP A 630 11.28 -25.23 49.18
C ASP A 630 11.33 -25.57 50.66
N ILE A 631 10.23 -26.12 51.20
CA ILE A 631 10.12 -26.52 52.60
C ILE A 631 10.01 -28.03 52.74
N ARG A 632 10.65 -28.58 53.77
CA ARG A 632 10.50 -30.00 54.11
C ARG A 632 9.45 -30.15 55.22
N MET A 633 8.37 -30.86 54.92
CA MET A 633 7.31 -31.15 55.87
C MET A 633 7.38 -32.60 56.35
N THR A 634 7.17 -32.79 57.66
CA THR A 634 7.11 -34.12 58.29
C THR A 634 5.70 -34.34 58.82
N PHE A 635 5.03 -35.35 58.29
CA PHE A 635 3.68 -35.74 58.69
C PHE A 635 3.77 -36.97 59.61
N LYS A 636 3.33 -36.82 60.86
CA LYS A 636 3.13 -37.93 61.80
C LYS A 636 1.67 -38.36 61.69
N ARG A 637 1.44 -39.60 61.22
CA ARG A 637 0.08 -40.15 61.09
C ARG A 637 -0.40 -40.76 62.41
N SER A 638 -1.72 -40.90 62.55
CA SER A 638 -2.37 -41.60 63.68
C SER A 638 -1.94 -43.05 63.84
N ASN A 639 -1.45 -43.68 62.78
CA ASN A 639 -0.88 -45.04 62.80
C ASN A 639 0.64 -45.10 63.13
N GLY A 640 1.23 -43.98 63.59
CA GLY A 640 2.65 -43.88 63.93
C GLY A 640 3.61 -43.76 62.75
N LYS A 641 3.14 -43.86 61.50
CA LYS A 641 4.00 -43.75 60.31
C LYS A 641 4.40 -42.30 60.07
N VAL A 642 5.70 -42.05 59.95
CA VAL A 642 6.27 -40.74 59.60
C VAL A 642 6.50 -40.67 58.09
N GLN A 643 5.88 -39.71 57.43
CA GLN A 643 6.07 -39.44 56.00
C GLN A 643 6.65 -38.05 55.80
N ARG A 644 7.64 -37.93 54.91
CA ARG A 644 8.29 -36.65 54.58
C ARG A 644 7.98 -36.26 53.15
N HIS A 645 7.61 -35.01 52.95
CA HIS A 645 7.40 -34.40 51.64
C HIS A 645 8.22 -33.11 51.54
N GLU A 646 8.74 -32.84 50.35
CA GLU A 646 9.38 -31.57 50.01
C GLU A 646 8.39 -30.76 49.18
N LEU A 647 8.03 -29.57 49.66
CA LEU A 647 7.04 -28.73 49.04
C LEU A 647 7.68 -27.49 48.43
N ASN A 648 7.42 -27.27 47.14
CA ASN A 648 7.68 -25.98 46.50
C ASN A 648 6.43 -25.11 46.64
N VAL A 649 6.52 -24.04 47.44
CA VAL A 649 5.40 -23.16 47.81
C VAL A 649 5.76 -21.69 47.55
N SER A 650 4.77 -20.79 47.56
CA SER A 650 5.06 -19.35 47.59
C SER A 650 5.67 -18.94 48.92
N THR A 651 6.39 -17.82 48.97
CA THR A 651 6.92 -17.30 50.24
C THR A 651 5.79 -17.02 51.25
N TYR A 652 4.64 -16.51 50.82
CA TYR A 652 3.47 -16.36 51.71
C TYR A 652 2.97 -17.69 52.27
N MET A 653 2.90 -18.74 51.47
CA MET A 653 2.54 -20.08 51.96
C MET A 653 3.55 -20.61 52.97
N MET A 654 4.85 -20.39 52.74
CA MET A 654 5.90 -20.76 53.70
C MET A 654 5.69 -20.03 55.03
N VAL A 655 5.44 -18.71 55.00
CA VAL A 655 5.17 -17.92 56.21
C VAL A 655 3.95 -18.47 56.96
N ILE A 656 2.85 -18.75 56.25
CA ILE A 656 1.62 -19.31 56.85
C ILE A 656 1.89 -20.68 57.47
N LEU A 657 2.57 -21.59 56.76
CA LEU A 657 2.81 -22.96 57.23
C LEU A 657 3.76 -23.01 58.43
N LEU A 658 4.75 -22.11 58.49
CA LEU A 658 5.68 -22.05 59.61
C LEU A 658 5.03 -21.59 60.92
N LEU A 659 3.92 -20.83 60.87
CA LEU A 659 3.17 -20.46 62.09
C LEU A 659 2.72 -21.69 62.87
N PHE A 660 2.28 -22.74 62.18
CA PHE A 660 1.74 -23.95 62.81
C PHE A 660 2.80 -24.79 63.54
N ASN A 661 4.09 -24.49 63.38
CA ASN A 661 5.14 -25.18 64.15
C ASN A 661 5.18 -24.74 65.62
N ASP A 662 4.71 -23.53 65.94
CA ASP A 662 4.72 -22.97 67.30
C ASP A 662 3.47 -23.37 68.11
N PHE A 663 2.56 -24.14 67.51
CA PHE A 663 1.28 -24.54 68.09
C PHE A 663 1.16 -26.05 68.28
N PRO A 664 0.40 -26.50 69.30
CA PRO A 664 0.01 -27.90 69.44
C PRO A 664 -0.79 -28.41 68.23
N ASP A 665 -0.68 -29.70 67.96
CA ASP A 665 -1.27 -30.38 66.78
C ASP A 665 -2.79 -30.18 66.64
N ASP A 666 -3.52 -29.95 67.73
CA ASP A 666 -4.99 -29.80 67.75
C ASP A 666 -5.49 -28.33 67.70
N GLU A 667 -4.57 -27.36 67.67
CA GLU A 667 -4.95 -25.95 67.67
C GLU A 667 -5.29 -25.44 66.26
N SER A 668 -6.28 -24.54 66.18
CA SER A 668 -6.71 -23.93 64.93
C SER A 668 -6.57 -22.41 65.00
N LEU A 669 -6.12 -21.83 63.89
CA LEU A 669 -6.00 -20.39 63.73
C LEU A 669 -7.12 -19.87 62.83
N SER A 670 -7.79 -18.81 63.26
CA SER A 670 -8.71 -18.06 62.43
C SER A 670 -7.98 -17.28 61.32
N PHE A 671 -8.69 -16.93 60.26
CA PHE A 671 -8.15 -16.08 59.20
C PHE A 671 -7.58 -14.76 59.76
N GLU A 672 -8.29 -14.11 60.69
CA GLU A 672 -7.86 -12.84 61.30
C GLU A 672 -6.58 -12.98 62.12
N GLU A 673 -6.43 -14.08 62.89
CA GLU A 673 -5.20 -14.36 63.64
C GLU A 673 -4.00 -14.60 62.70
N ILE A 674 -4.21 -15.29 61.58
CA ILE A 674 -3.15 -15.49 60.56
C ILE A 674 -2.81 -14.14 59.90
N GLU A 675 -3.80 -13.32 59.59
CA GLU A 675 -3.59 -11.99 59.03
C GLU A 675 -2.78 -11.09 59.96
N GLU A 676 -3.14 -11.02 61.25
CA GLU A 676 -2.45 -10.17 62.23
C GLU A 676 -0.99 -10.60 62.43
N ARG A 677 -0.73 -11.91 62.54
CA ARG A 677 0.61 -12.47 62.79
C ARG A 677 1.53 -12.40 61.59
N THR A 678 1.00 -12.44 60.37
CA THR A 678 1.81 -12.45 59.14
C THR A 678 1.83 -11.11 58.42
N ARG A 679 0.81 -10.28 58.60
CA ARG A 679 0.56 -9.05 57.85
C ARG A 679 0.52 -9.27 56.33
N ILE A 680 0.11 -10.45 55.88
CA ILE A 680 -0.09 -10.74 54.46
C ILE A 680 -1.37 -10.01 54.00
N PRO A 681 -1.35 -9.31 52.85
CA PRO A 681 -2.55 -8.65 52.32
C PRO A 681 -3.74 -9.62 52.17
N LYS A 682 -4.93 -9.24 52.66
CA LYS A 682 -6.14 -10.09 52.69
C LYS A 682 -6.39 -10.87 51.40
N HIS A 683 -6.31 -10.18 50.27
CA HIS A 683 -6.54 -10.78 48.95
C HIS A 683 -5.54 -11.91 48.63
N ASP A 684 -4.26 -11.71 48.95
CA ASP A 684 -3.24 -12.74 48.73
C ASP A 684 -3.34 -13.84 49.79
N LEU A 685 -3.65 -13.50 51.04
CA LEU A 685 -3.87 -14.47 52.12
C LEU A 685 -4.99 -15.45 51.76
N ILE A 686 -6.12 -14.95 51.28
CA ILE A 686 -7.25 -15.76 50.79
C ILE A 686 -6.78 -16.76 49.73
N ARG A 687 -6.07 -16.30 48.70
CA ARG A 687 -5.61 -17.17 47.59
C ARG A 687 -4.62 -18.24 48.04
N ASN A 688 -3.69 -17.88 48.93
CA ASN A 688 -2.72 -18.82 49.48
C ASN A 688 -3.42 -19.86 50.39
N LEU A 689 -4.37 -19.46 51.22
CA LEU A 689 -5.16 -20.36 52.07
C LEU A 689 -6.09 -21.28 51.26
N GLN A 690 -6.66 -20.80 50.15
CA GLN A 690 -7.44 -21.63 49.22
C GLN A 690 -6.59 -22.77 48.65
N SER A 691 -5.35 -22.48 48.22
CA SER A 691 -4.40 -23.47 47.72
C SER A 691 -4.01 -24.52 48.77
N LEU A 692 -3.85 -24.08 50.02
CA LEU A 692 -3.41 -24.94 51.12
C LEU A 692 -4.54 -25.75 51.75
N SER A 693 -5.81 -25.33 51.64
CA SER A 693 -6.93 -25.96 52.36
C SER A 693 -8.06 -26.54 51.50
N LEU A 694 -8.34 -25.97 50.33
CA LEU A 694 -9.52 -26.36 49.55
C LEU A 694 -9.21 -27.41 48.49
N VAL A 695 -8.03 -27.32 47.87
CA VAL A 695 -7.61 -28.21 46.79
C VAL A 695 -7.26 -29.59 47.35
N SER A 696 -8.03 -30.61 46.98
CA SER A 696 -7.89 -31.98 47.54
C SER A 696 -6.49 -32.57 47.42
N LYS A 697 -5.77 -32.27 46.32
CA LYS A 697 -4.39 -32.75 46.07
C LYS A 697 -3.31 -32.02 46.86
N THR A 698 -3.61 -30.86 47.43
CA THR A 698 -2.65 -29.99 48.15
C THR A 698 -3.20 -29.52 49.49
N ARG A 699 -4.17 -30.25 50.06
CA ARG A 699 -4.84 -29.95 51.32
C ARG A 699 -3.91 -30.25 52.50
N ILE A 700 -3.01 -29.32 52.79
CA ILE A 700 -2.12 -29.37 53.95
C ILE A 700 -2.79 -28.79 55.19
N LEU A 701 -3.75 -27.88 55.01
CA LEU A 701 -4.55 -27.32 56.09
C LEU A 701 -6.00 -27.82 55.98
N LYS A 702 -6.66 -28.09 57.12
CA LYS A 702 -8.11 -28.34 57.20
C LYS A 702 -8.81 -27.01 57.48
N LYS A 703 -9.89 -26.72 56.75
CA LYS A 703 -10.74 -25.52 56.96
C LYS A 703 -12.04 -25.91 57.67
N ALA A 704 -12.42 -25.16 58.69
CA ALA A 704 -13.70 -25.30 59.39
C ALA A 704 -14.42 -23.94 59.47
N PRO A 705 -15.69 -23.82 59.02
CA PRO A 705 -16.47 -24.80 58.26
C PRO A 705 -15.94 -24.99 56.83
N MET A 706 -16.20 -26.16 56.22
CA MET A 706 -15.73 -26.43 54.85
C MET A 706 -16.62 -25.75 53.80
N SER A 707 -16.06 -24.82 53.02
CA SER A 707 -16.73 -24.11 51.93
C SER A 707 -15.76 -23.81 50.78
N LYS A 708 -16.28 -23.44 49.60
CA LYS A 708 -15.46 -23.04 48.44
C LYS A 708 -14.76 -21.68 48.62
N GLU A 709 -15.27 -20.85 49.51
CA GLU A 709 -14.73 -19.53 49.83
C GLU A 709 -14.01 -19.53 51.18
N VAL A 710 -13.07 -18.61 51.33
CA VAL A 710 -12.40 -18.31 52.61
C VAL A 710 -12.98 -17.01 53.15
N LYS A 711 -13.58 -17.09 54.33
CA LYS A 711 -14.19 -15.98 55.08
C LYS A 711 -13.32 -15.60 56.28
N PRO A 712 -13.44 -14.37 56.80
CA PRO A 712 -12.69 -13.92 57.99
C PRO A 712 -12.92 -14.78 59.24
N THR A 713 -14.10 -15.41 59.37
CA THR A 713 -14.45 -16.27 60.51
C THR A 713 -13.96 -17.71 60.39
N ASP A 714 -13.33 -18.08 59.27
CA ASP A 714 -12.91 -19.47 59.04
C ASP A 714 -11.67 -19.82 59.86
N ARG A 715 -11.63 -21.06 60.37
CA ARG A 715 -10.52 -21.62 61.13
C ARG A 715 -9.74 -22.64 60.32
N PHE A 716 -8.42 -22.64 60.47
CA PHE A 716 -7.46 -23.48 59.78
C PHE A 716 -6.63 -24.28 60.79
N SER A 717 -6.52 -25.59 60.59
CA SER A 717 -5.65 -26.48 61.38
C SER A 717 -4.78 -27.35 60.48
N PHE A 718 -3.72 -27.94 61.03
CA PHE A 718 -2.80 -28.77 60.25
C PHE A 718 -3.43 -30.13 59.87
N ASN A 719 -3.24 -30.56 58.62
CA ASN A 719 -3.79 -31.82 58.11
C ASN A 719 -2.77 -32.97 58.18
N HIS A 720 -2.81 -33.74 59.27
CA HIS A 720 -1.98 -34.95 59.44
C HIS A 720 -2.32 -36.10 58.46
N GLU A 721 -3.50 -36.06 57.82
CA GLU A 721 -3.98 -37.09 56.90
C GLU A 721 -3.57 -36.83 55.44
N PHE A 722 -2.80 -35.78 55.18
CA PHE A 722 -2.33 -35.47 53.83
C PHE A 722 -1.53 -36.63 53.24
N GLN A 723 -1.86 -37.01 52.01
CA GLN A 723 -1.16 -38.04 51.26
C GLN A 723 -0.94 -37.61 49.82
N SER A 724 0.30 -37.76 49.36
CA SER A 724 0.69 -37.59 47.96
C SER A 724 1.47 -38.83 47.49
N SER A 725 1.28 -39.20 46.22
CA SER A 725 2.12 -40.21 45.54
C SER A 725 3.54 -39.70 45.26
N PHE A 726 3.76 -38.39 45.34
CA PHE A 726 5.04 -37.75 45.04
C PHE A 726 5.74 -37.26 46.31
N VAL A 727 7.05 -37.50 46.40
CA VAL A 727 7.92 -36.98 47.47
C VAL A 727 8.06 -35.45 47.35
N LYS A 728 8.27 -34.95 46.12
CA LYS A 728 8.28 -33.52 45.80
C LYS A 728 6.91 -33.08 45.30
N VAL A 729 6.27 -32.14 45.99
CA VAL A 729 4.95 -31.62 45.64
C VAL A 729 5.05 -30.13 45.39
N ARG A 730 4.63 -29.67 44.21
CA ARG A 730 4.60 -28.24 43.89
C ARG A 730 3.20 -27.69 44.11
N ILE A 731 3.08 -26.71 45.01
CA ILE A 731 1.83 -26.06 45.32
C ILE A 731 1.88 -24.66 44.74
N GLY A 732 1.19 -24.49 43.61
CA GLY A 732 0.96 -23.17 43.06
C GLY A 732 -0.10 -22.44 43.88
N VAL A 733 0.08 -21.13 44.06
CA VAL A 733 -1.00 -20.24 44.46
C VAL A 733 -2.16 -20.39 43.46
N VAL A 734 -3.40 -20.43 43.94
CA VAL A 734 -4.59 -20.37 43.09
C VAL A 734 -4.45 -19.08 42.29
N ALA A 735 -4.17 -19.25 41.00
CA ALA A 735 -3.77 -18.13 40.17
C ALA A 735 -4.96 -17.16 40.06
N GLY A 736 -4.70 -15.88 40.33
CA GLY A 736 -5.46 -14.85 39.64
C GLY A 736 -5.29 -15.04 38.13
N ALA A 737 -6.31 -14.66 37.35
CA ALA A 737 -6.28 -14.81 35.91
C ALA A 737 -4.93 -14.32 35.34
N LYS A 738 -4.32 -15.16 34.47
CA LYS A 738 -3.05 -14.81 33.77
C LYS A 738 -3.22 -13.56 32.91
N VAL A 739 -4.45 -13.33 32.50
CA VAL A 739 -4.92 -12.20 31.72
C VAL A 739 -5.66 -11.26 32.67
N GLU A 740 -5.50 -9.95 32.49
CA GLU A 740 -6.16 -8.96 33.34
C GLU A 740 -7.67 -9.10 33.27
N ASP A 741 -8.33 -8.95 34.42
CA ASP A 741 -9.79 -8.80 34.45
C ASP A 741 -10.18 -7.38 34.01
N GLN A 742 -11.45 -7.13 33.70
CA GLN A 742 -11.91 -5.81 33.24
C GLN A 742 -11.57 -4.67 34.20
N GLU A 743 -11.64 -4.89 35.52
CA GLU A 743 -11.25 -3.89 36.53
C GLU A 743 -9.73 -3.61 36.47
N GLN A 744 -8.92 -4.66 36.36
CA GLN A 744 -7.46 -4.52 36.27
C GLN A 744 -7.02 -3.80 35.00
N ARG A 745 -7.72 -4.03 33.88
CA ARG A 745 -7.45 -3.31 32.63
C ARG A 745 -7.72 -1.82 32.75
N LYS A 746 -8.84 -1.45 33.35
CA LYS A 746 -9.18 -0.03 33.60
C LYS A 746 -8.13 0.64 34.48
N ASP A 747 -7.64 -0.07 35.50
CA ASP A 747 -6.56 0.45 36.35
C ASP A 747 -5.26 0.63 35.55
N THR A 748 -4.88 -0.35 34.71
CA THR A 748 -3.70 -0.26 33.83
C THR A 748 -3.83 0.92 32.85
N GLU A 749 -4.99 1.09 32.23
CA GLU A 749 -5.28 2.20 31.31
C GLU A 749 -5.26 3.56 32.00
N LYS A 750 -5.82 3.67 33.21
CA LYS A 750 -5.80 4.89 34.01
C LYS A 750 -4.37 5.30 34.34
N LYS A 751 -3.55 4.36 34.83
CA LYS A 751 -2.13 4.61 35.12
C LYS A 751 -1.36 5.03 33.88
N GLN A 752 -1.62 4.38 32.75
CA GLN A 752 -1.00 4.75 31.49
C GLN A 752 -1.39 6.18 31.08
N ALA A 753 -2.65 6.57 31.26
CA ALA A 753 -3.09 7.94 31.00
C ALA A 753 -2.39 8.96 31.92
N GLU A 754 -2.14 8.64 33.18
CA GLU A 754 -1.36 9.49 34.08
C GLU A 754 0.10 9.64 33.64
N GLU A 755 0.77 8.54 33.26
CA GLU A 755 2.13 8.55 32.72
C GLU A 755 2.24 9.33 31.40
N ARG A 756 1.25 9.19 30.51
CA ARG A 756 1.14 10.00 29.29
C ARG A 756 1.06 11.49 29.64
N GLY A 757 0.35 11.84 30.71
CA GLY A 757 0.22 13.21 31.20
C GLY A 757 1.57 13.83 31.58
N GLY A 758 2.36 13.11 32.38
CA GLY A 758 3.72 13.55 32.73
C GLY A 758 4.64 13.63 31.51
N SER A 759 4.50 12.70 30.55
CA SER A 759 5.28 12.71 29.30
C SER A 759 4.93 13.92 28.41
N ILE A 760 3.65 14.28 28.32
CA ILE A 760 3.17 15.48 27.61
C ILE A 760 3.74 16.74 28.26
N GLU A 761 3.66 16.86 29.59
CA GLU A 761 4.22 18.03 30.31
C GLU A 761 5.72 18.16 30.04
N ALA A 762 6.47 17.07 30.14
CA ALA A 762 7.91 17.07 29.90
C ALA A 762 8.28 17.42 28.44
N ALA A 763 7.46 17.00 27.45
CA ALA A 763 7.64 17.35 26.05
C ALA A 763 7.40 18.85 25.82
N ILE A 764 6.28 19.39 26.32
CA ILE A 764 5.92 20.81 26.21
C ILE A 764 7.03 21.68 26.83
N VAL A 765 7.46 21.37 28.06
CA VAL A 765 8.51 22.12 28.75
C VAL A 765 9.82 22.09 27.96
N ARG A 766 10.19 20.95 27.37
CA ARG A 766 11.41 20.83 26.55
C ARG A 766 11.34 21.69 25.30
N ILE A 767 10.22 21.65 24.58
CA ILE A 767 9.98 22.46 23.37
C ILE A 767 10.05 23.95 23.74
N MET A 768 9.31 24.36 24.76
CA MET A 768 9.22 25.76 25.17
C MET A 768 10.55 26.28 25.74
N LYS A 769 11.31 25.46 26.46
CA LYS A 769 12.66 25.82 26.91
C LYS A 769 13.61 26.10 25.75
N GLN A 770 13.50 25.35 24.64
CA GLN A 770 14.32 25.51 23.45
C GLN A 770 13.88 26.69 22.59
N ARG A 771 12.57 26.82 22.34
CA ARG A 771 11.99 27.82 21.43
C ARG A 771 11.77 29.17 22.08
N LYS A 772 11.63 29.23 23.41
CA LYS A 772 11.32 30.39 24.27
C LYS A 772 9.96 31.04 24.04
N LYS A 773 9.51 31.11 22.78
CA LYS A 773 8.25 31.68 22.37
C LYS A 773 7.68 30.86 21.22
N LEU A 774 6.40 30.49 21.28
CA LEU A 774 5.77 29.67 20.25
C LEU A 774 4.27 29.91 20.17
N THR A 775 3.70 29.91 18.96
CA THR A 775 2.24 30.01 18.78
C THR A 775 1.55 28.73 19.24
N HIS A 776 0.26 28.81 19.63
CA HIS A 776 -0.50 27.64 20.04
C HIS A 776 -0.53 26.54 18.98
N SER A 777 -0.76 26.90 17.71
CA SER A 777 -0.79 25.92 16.62
C SER A 777 0.55 25.21 16.46
N GLN A 778 1.66 25.94 16.54
CA GLN A 778 3.00 25.34 16.42
C GLN A 778 3.33 24.46 17.63
N LEU A 779 2.97 24.88 18.86
CA LEU A 779 3.21 24.10 20.07
C LEU A 779 2.44 22.78 20.04
N MET A 780 1.19 22.82 19.60
CA MET A 780 0.37 21.63 19.43
C MET A 780 1.01 20.69 18.40
N THR A 781 1.37 21.19 17.21
CA THR A 781 2.00 20.37 16.17
C THR A 781 3.32 19.76 16.64
N GLU A 782 4.25 20.55 17.19
CA GLU A 782 5.55 20.04 17.66
C GLU A 782 5.38 19.00 18.79
N THR A 783 4.44 19.23 19.73
CA THR A 783 4.16 18.28 20.82
C THR A 783 3.60 16.97 20.29
N LEU A 784 2.62 17.03 19.38
CA LEU A 784 2.02 15.84 18.76
C LEU A 784 3.06 15.05 17.95
N THR A 785 3.89 15.74 17.14
CA THR A 785 4.94 15.11 16.34
C THR A 785 6.02 14.46 17.22
N GLN A 786 6.42 15.08 18.33
CA GLN A 786 7.42 14.49 19.21
C GLN A 786 6.91 13.22 19.91
N LEU A 787 5.64 13.19 20.31
CA LEU A 787 5.05 12.09 21.07
C LEU A 787 4.51 10.94 20.20
N SER A 788 4.17 11.20 18.94
CA SER A 788 3.59 10.21 18.00
C SER A 788 4.42 8.94 17.82
N THR A 789 5.71 9.01 18.09
CA THR A 789 6.62 7.85 18.06
C THR A 789 6.26 6.80 19.13
N ARG A 790 5.71 7.24 20.27
CA ARG A 790 5.38 6.41 21.43
C ARG A 790 3.89 6.12 21.57
N PHE A 791 3.04 7.13 21.43
CA PHE A 791 1.59 7.03 21.55
C PHE A 791 0.90 8.19 20.83
N VAL A 792 -0.39 8.06 20.55
CA VAL A 792 -1.18 9.15 19.97
C VAL A 792 -1.73 10.04 21.09
N PRO A 793 -1.25 11.28 21.27
CA PRO A 793 -1.71 12.13 22.37
C PRO A 793 -3.11 12.68 22.07
N ASP A 794 -3.99 12.65 23.06
CA ASP A 794 -5.27 13.33 22.99
C ASP A 794 -5.07 14.86 23.03
N VAL A 795 -5.63 15.55 22.04
CA VAL A 795 -5.58 17.01 21.91
C VAL A 795 -6.17 17.70 23.14
N ALA A 796 -7.26 17.17 23.72
CA ALA A 796 -7.86 17.74 24.91
C ALA A 796 -6.93 17.61 26.12
N MET A 797 -6.27 16.46 26.25
CA MET A 797 -5.26 16.23 27.27
C MET A 797 -4.06 17.19 27.13
N VAL A 798 -3.54 17.39 25.91
CA VAL A 798 -2.43 18.35 25.68
C VAL A 798 -2.83 19.77 26.11
N LYS A 799 -4.03 20.22 25.74
CA LYS A 799 -4.55 21.54 26.18
C LYS A 799 -4.63 21.63 27.70
N LYS A 800 -5.19 20.62 28.37
CA LYS A 800 -5.26 20.58 29.84
C LYS A 800 -3.87 20.64 30.49
N ARG A 801 -2.86 20.01 29.89
CA ARG A 801 -1.48 20.05 30.38
C ARG A 801 -0.79 21.40 30.12
N ILE A 802 -1.13 22.10 29.05
CA ILE A 802 -0.68 23.49 28.83
C ILE A 802 -1.19 24.39 29.95
N GLU A 803 -2.49 24.33 30.28
CA GLU A 803 -3.06 25.13 31.39
C GLU A 803 -2.39 24.81 32.72
N SER A 804 -2.22 23.52 33.05
CA SER A 804 -1.50 23.07 34.25
C SER A 804 -0.08 23.64 34.34
N LEU A 805 0.63 23.75 33.21
CA LEU A 805 1.98 24.31 33.16
C LEU A 805 2.00 25.84 33.28
N ILE A 806 0.93 26.53 32.86
CA ILE A 806 0.76 27.97 33.05
C ILE A 806 0.47 28.25 34.54
N ASP A 807 -0.44 27.50 35.14
CA ASP A 807 -0.79 27.61 36.57
C ASP A 807 0.42 27.35 37.48
N ARG A 808 1.37 26.53 37.01
CA ARG A 808 2.64 26.20 37.69
C ARG A 808 3.80 27.12 37.29
N GLU A 809 3.53 28.21 36.56
CA GLU A 809 4.50 29.24 36.16
C GLU A 809 5.68 28.72 35.31
N TYR A 810 5.51 27.61 34.58
CA TYR A 810 6.51 27.17 33.60
C TYR A 810 6.41 27.94 32.27
N MET A 811 5.21 28.46 31.98
CA MET A 811 4.89 29.17 30.75
C MET A 811 3.87 30.28 31.04
N GLU A 812 3.81 31.28 30.17
CA GLU A 812 2.84 32.36 30.24
C GLU A 812 2.15 32.59 28.88
N ARG A 813 1.01 33.27 28.91
CA ARG A 813 0.32 33.73 27.70
C ARG A 813 0.80 35.12 27.36
N LEU A 814 1.34 35.29 26.15
CA LEU A 814 1.73 36.60 25.63
C LEU A 814 0.52 37.26 24.96
N SER A 815 0.39 38.58 25.14
CA SER A 815 -0.70 39.41 24.62
C SER A 815 -0.55 39.68 23.11
N GLU A 816 -0.33 38.64 22.31
CA GLU A 816 -0.08 38.74 20.88
C GLU A 816 -1.10 37.93 20.07
N GLU A 817 -1.43 38.40 18.87
CA GLU A 817 -2.23 37.66 17.89
C GLU A 817 -1.34 37.16 16.74
N PRO A 818 -1.32 35.85 16.42
CA PRO A 818 -2.13 34.76 17.00
C PRO A 818 -1.69 34.34 18.42
N PRO A 819 -2.54 33.58 19.17
CA PRO A 819 -2.27 33.17 20.55
C PRO A 819 -0.89 32.53 20.73
N THR A 820 -0.06 33.15 21.56
CA THR A 820 1.36 32.81 21.71
C THR A 820 1.71 32.58 23.17
N TYR A 821 2.55 31.57 23.42
CA TYR A 821 3.08 31.25 24.74
C TYR A 821 4.53 31.69 24.88
N GLY A 822 4.89 32.18 26.06
CA GLY A 822 6.26 32.47 26.50
C GLY A 822 6.73 31.46 27.54
N TYR A 823 8.02 31.14 27.55
CA TYR A 823 8.63 30.27 28.55
C TYR A 823 9.21 31.08 29.72
N VAL A 824 8.87 30.73 30.96
CA VAL A 824 9.11 31.57 32.15
C VAL A 824 10.23 31.03 33.07
N ALA A 825 10.50 29.71 33.03
CA ALA A 825 11.31 29.01 34.05
C ALA A 825 12.83 28.92 33.81
#